data_AF-A0A2D9C493-F1
#
_entry.id   AF-A0A2D9C493-F1
#
_cell.length_a   1.000
_cell.length_b   1.000
_cell.length_c   1.000
_cell.angle_alpha   90.00
_cell.angle_beta   90.00
_cell.angle_gamma   90.00
#
_symmetry.space_group_name_H-M   'P 1'
#
loop_
_entity.id
_entity.type
_entity.pdbx_description
1 polymer ?
#
loop_
_entity_poly.entity_id
_entity_poly.type
_entity_poly.pdbx_seq_one_letter_code
_entity_poly.pdbx_strand_id
1 'polypeptide(L)'
;MSATQAPNPNASSPGVIVVGLDRPQLIDTLLAEYPQQPNGYSTPIYLIEPDRTRGEALLSELGDSPRFRCFFGSTAEQDFVLSICNRLHEVSIPRTIEVSGHHHTTRARAIATQIERLVTEQAEQVKSCRVAIEQRVQSLGLDGWSCRFDSIHSGEPARILIVTTRYSTYIQHACEDLAATLEQQGHETLLLREPDAQSKLTPLLCLHAQQEFEPDCCIVVNYPRVMHEEYFPAGMPHVCWVQDAMAHLFSDLPAEPEPTDFIAGHIYHKANGVQAYPQPNRLQFPVPISTRKFHPDPVANELRDRYACDIAYISHQSQPASIYHDTFVAQFPQHMHPHFDTMRLRLDDIVQQWEAKPVNAALKSLRRDMAGGFGKPDDTQLQQMLWTQYLHPMLERLLRHQTLEWAVEIAETNNLQLRIYGNGWDTHPTLARFAQGQLPHGEALRAAYQCSRVQLHASSMGCGHQRIGECVLSGGLMLARRSWDECYRENLFKMQAFLESEPEPDACLIHDRRPCFSIGNHQQLRTIIEERARIPRPIVGWDHEQFDDGIYAPIDAQSQPQFRTDTLPVLNQRPLQLLDDPDALTFSTQDELETGILRAVRDDAWRAARSVGTRTRVTDIVSMDRFAESMIELLCDRLTPEKPAALAGATT
;
A
#
# COMPACT_ATOMS: atom_id res chain seq x y z
N MET A 1 33.36 13.19 -27.01
CA MET A 1 32.02 13.79 -27.18
C MET A 1 31.06 12.95 -26.35
N SER A 2 30.85 13.40 -25.12
CA SER A 2 30.07 12.74 -24.09
C SER A 2 28.59 13.00 -24.35
N ALA A 3 27.79 11.94 -24.38
CA ALA A 3 26.35 12.04 -24.39
C ALA A 3 25.90 12.66 -23.06
N THR A 4 25.47 13.91 -23.12
CA THR A 4 24.68 14.57 -22.09
C THR A 4 23.44 13.71 -21.83
N GLN A 5 23.42 13.04 -20.68
CA GLN A 5 22.19 12.47 -20.11
C GLN A 5 21.16 13.60 -20.04
N ALA A 6 19.97 13.36 -20.60
CA ALA A 6 18.84 14.25 -20.36
C ALA A 6 18.58 14.35 -18.84
N PRO A 7 18.26 15.54 -18.31
CA PRO A 7 18.00 15.70 -16.89
C PRO A 7 16.85 14.78 -16.46
N ASN A 8 17.05 14.08 -15.35
CA ASN A 8 16.06 13.20 -14.74
C ASN A 8 14.83 14.04 -14.35
N PRO A 9 13.63 13.79 -14.89
CA PRO A 9 12.43 14.58 -14.58
C PRO A 9 11.98 14.47 -13.11
N ASN A 10 12.55 13.52 -12.35
CA ASN A 10 12.34 13.38 -10.90
C ASN A 10 13.38 14.14 -10.05
N ALA A 11 14.39 14.77 -10.66
CA ALA A 11 15.33 15.64 -9.96
C ALA A 11 14.70 17.02 -9.71
N SER A 12 13.84 17.08 -8.69
CA SER A 12 13.73 18.19 -7.73
C SER A 12 14.73 19.33 -7.83
N SER A 13 14.48 20.41 -8.58
CA SER A 13 15.24 21.64 -8.35
C SER A 13 14.98 22.13 -6.91
N PRO A 14 16.02 22.46 -6.10
CA PRO A 14 15.87 22.95 -4.72
C PRO A 14 15.25 24.36 -4.63
N GLY A 15 14.84 24.93 -5.77
CA GLY A 15 14.28 26.27 -5.88
C GLY A 15 15.10 27.15 -6.82
N VAL A 16 14.47 28.22 -7.30
CA VAL A 16 15.10 29.23 -8.16
C VAL A 16 15.02 30.60 -7.50
N ILE A 17 16.14 31.31 -7.49
CA ILE A 17 16.25 32.70 -7.03
C ILE A 17 16.26 33.59 -8.27
N VAL A 18 15.39 34.59 -8.31
CA VAL A 18 15.30 35.54 -9.41
C VAL A 18 15.61 36.93 -8.88
N VAL A 19 16.70 37.51 -9.38
CA VAL A 19 17.20 38.82 -8.94
C VAL A 19 16.92 39.86 -10.01
N GLY A 20 16.08 40.84 -9.66
CA GLY A 20 15.54 41.84 -10.57
C GLY A 20 14.35 41.31 -11.38
N LEU A 21 13.44 42.21 -11.75
CA LEU A 21 12.21 41.91 -12.49
C LEU A 21 12.08 42.71 -13.78
N ASP A 22 13.19 42.96 -14.48
CA ASP A 22 13.24 43.81 -15.68
C ASP A 22 12.69 43.16 -16.97
N ARG A 23 12.69 41.84 -17.04
CA ARG A 23 12.30 41.07 -18.24
C ARG A 23 10.77 40.98 -18.35
N PRO A 24 10.18 41.40 -19.48
CA PRO A 24 8.79 41.10 -19.80
C PRO A 24 8.56 39.57 -19.83
N GLN A 25 7.38 39.11 -19.41
CA GLN A 25 6.98 37.68 -19.44
C GLN A 25 7.85 36.74 -18.59
N LEU A 26 8.65 37.29 -17.68
CA LEU A 26 9.49 36.50 -16.77
C LEU A 26 8.66 35.52 -15.93
N ILE A 27 7.50 35.95 -15.43
CA ILE A 27 6.60 35.10 -14.67
C ILE A 27 6.06 33.94 -15.51
N ASP A 28 5.56 34.21 -16.72
CA ASP A 28 5.07 33.16 -17.62
C ASP A 28 6.16 32.14 -17.94
N THR A 29 7.39 32.61 -18.13
CA THR A 29 8.56 31.75 -18.37
C THR A 29 8.86 30.86 -17.16
N LEU A 30 8.92 31.42 -15.96
CA LEU A 30 9.13 30.67 -14.71
C LEU A 30 8.00 29.68 -14.44
N LEU A 31 6.76 30.06 -14.75
CA LEU A 31 5.60 29.20 -14.59
C LEU A 31 5.68 27.98 -15.49
N ALA A 32 6.11 28.18 -16.74
CA ALA A 32 6.30 27.13 -17.75
C ALA A 32 7.52 26.24 -17.48
N GLU A 33 8.62 26.80 -16.96
CA GLU A 33 9.85 26.06 -16.67
C GLU A 33 9.76 25.22 -15.39
N TYR A 34 9.03 25.72 -14.37
CA TYR A 34 8.95 25.07 -13.06
C TYR A 34 7.52 24.65 -12.67
N PRO A 35 6.74 23.98 -13.56
CA PRO A 35 5.31 23.76 -13.36
C PRO A 35 5.02 23.02 -12.05
N GLN A 36 3.84 23.28 -11.47
CA GLN A 36 3.37 22.52 -10.33
C GLN A 36 3.22 21.04 -10.73
N GLN A 37 3.75 20.16 -9.89
CA GLN A 37 3.67 18.74 -10.12
C GLN A 37 2.28 18.19 -9.78
N PRO A 38 1.81 17.11 -10.45
CA PRO A 38 0.51 16.52 -10.18
C PRO A 38 0.29 16.04 -8.74
N ASN A 39 1.38 15.72 -8.03
CA ASN A 39 1.36 15.31 -6.61
C ASN A 39 1.23 16.50 -5.63
N GLY A 40 1.10 17.72 -6.15
CA GLY A 40 0.98 18.95 -5.36
C GLY A 40 2.30 19.64 -5.03
N TYR A 41 3.46 19.04 -5.30
CA TYR A 41 4.76 19.70 -5.12
C TYR A 41 4.90 20.88 -6.09
N SER A 42 5.42 21.99 -5.61
CA SER A 42 5.81 23.11 -6.46
C SER A 42 7.23 23.55 -6.12
N THR A 43 8.08 23.71 -7.13
CA THR A 43 9.41 24.27 -6.93
C THR A 43 9.28 25.70 -6.39
N PRO A 44 9.93 26.04 -5.26
CA PRO A 44 9.85 27.40 -4.72
C PRO A 44 10.56 28.40 -5.64
N ILE A 45 9.88 29.52 -5.91
CA ILE A 45 10.41 30.62 -6.71
C ILE A 45 10.59 31.84 -5.81
N TYR A 46 11.83 32.27 -5.60
CA TYR A 46 12.19 33.41 -4.77
C TYR A 46 12.39 34.65 -5.65
N LEU A 47 11.54 35.66 -5.50
CA LEU A 47 11.61 36.90 -6.27
C LEU A 47 12.23 37.99 -5.42
N ILE A 48 13.35 38.55 -5.87
CA ILE A 48 14.10 39.59 -5.15
C ILE A 48 14.17 40.85 -6.01
N GLU A 49 13.46 41.90 -5.59
CA GLU A 49 13.43 43.18 -6.30
C GLU A 49 13.74 44.37 -5.37
N PRO A 50 14.89 45.04 -5.52
CA PRO A 50 15.25 46.19 -4.70
C PRO A 50 14.33 47.40 -4.88
N ASP A 51 13.64 47.55 -6.01
CA ASP A 51 12.61 48.58 -6.21
C ASP A 51 11.26 48.14 -5.63
N ARG A 52 10.91 48.73 -4.48
CA ARG A 52 9.65 48.40 -3.78
C ARG A 52 8.42 48.65 -4.64
N THR A 53 8.37 49.74 -5.40
CA THR A 53 7.20 50.08 -6.22
C THR A 53 7.01 49.06 -7.33
N ARG A 54 8.10 48.61 -7.94
CA ARG A 54 8.06 47.56 -8.96
C ARG A 54 7.64 46.21 -8.37
N GLY A 55 8.18 45.85 -7.21
CA GLY A 55 7.80 44.63 -6.49
C GLY A 55 6.31 44.59 -6.12
N GLU A 56 5.78 45.69 -5.58
CA GLU A 56 4.36 45.80 -5.21
C GLU A 56 3.42 45.72 -6.42
N ALA A 57 3.83 46.28 -7.57
CA ALA A 57 3.09 46.14 -8.82
C ALA A 57 3.02 44.67 -9.27
N LEU A 58 4.13 43.93 -9.18
CA LEU A 58 4.16 42.51 -9.51
C LEU A 58 3.35 41.66 -8.52
N LEU A 59 3.43 41.95 -7.21
CA LEU A 59 2.65 41.22 -6.21
C LEU A 59 1.14 41.29 -6.49
N SER A 60 0.68 42.46 -6.95
CA SER A 60 -0.71 42.68 -7.35
C SER A 60 -1.11 41.81 -8.56
N GLU A 61 -0.17 41.50 -9.44
CA GLU A 61 -0.37 40.60 -10.59
C GLU A 61 -0.34 39.11 -10.20
N LEU A 62 0.56 38.75 -9.28
CA LEU A 62 0.73 37.36 -8.82
C LEU A 62 -0.38 36.88 -7.87
N GLY A 63 -1.03 37.80 -7.16
CA GLY A 63 -2.02 37.49 -6.12
C GLY A 63 -1.44 36.70 -4.95
N ASP A 64 -2.28 35.97 -4.23
CA ASP A 64 -1.91 35.18 -3.03
C ASP A 64 -1.27 33.82 -3.37
N SER A 65 -0.58 33.70 -4.51
CA SER A 65 0.02 32.44 -4.92
C SER A 65 1.14 32.02 -3.95
N PRO A 66 1.00 30.90 -3.22
CA PRO A 66 2.02 30.45 -2.28
C PRO A 66 3.30 30.01 -3.00
N ARG A 67 3.27 29.89 -4.34
CA ARG A 67 4.39 29.46 -5.20
C ARG A 67 5.54 30.47 -5.24
N PHE A 68 5.24 31.75 -5.04
CA PHE A 68 6.21 32.85 -5.09
C PHE A 68 6.52 33.35 -3.68
N ARG A 69 7.80 33.42 -3.35
CA ARG A 69 8.29 34.05 -2.12
C ARG A 69 8.95 35.38 -2.50
N CYS A 70 8.26 36.46 -2.19
CA CYS A 70 8.58 37.79 -2.69
C CYS A 70 9.31 38.63 -1.63
N PHE A 71 10.43 39.23 -2.01
CA PHE A 71 11.23 40.11 -1.16
C PHE A 71 11.48 41.42 -1.90
N PHE A 72 11.00 42.53 -1.35
CA PHE A 72 10.98 43.82 -2.05
C PHE A 72 11.58 44.96 -1.23
N GLY A 73 12.19 45.91 -1.93
CA GLY A 73 12.76 47.11 -1.34
C GLY A 73 14.24 46.97 -0.97
N SER A 74 14.77 47.98 -0.28
CA SER A 74 16.21 48.10 -0.02
C SER A 74 16.81 46.97 0.82
N THR A 75 15.99 46.24 1.59
CA THR A 75 16.39 45.11 2.44
C THR A 75 16.09 43.74 1.83
N ALA A 76 15.52 43.68 0.61
CA ALA A 76 15.03 42.45 0.00
C ALA A 76 16.03 41.27 0.03
N GLU A 77 17.30 41.55 -0.22
CA GLU A 77 18.36 40.53 -0.21
C GLU A 77 18.62 39.98 1.20
N GLN A 78 18.59 40.86 2.20
CA GLN A 78 18.80 40.50 3.61
C GLN A 78 17.59 39.71 4.13
N ASP A 79 16.38 40.18 3.80
CA ASP A 79 15.13 39.52 4.19
C ASP A 79 15.02 38.12 3.56
N PHE A 80 15.44 37.97 2.29
CA PHE A 80 15.54 36.67 1.63
C PHE A 80 16.51 35.73 2.38
N VAL A 81 17.75 36.17 2.62
CA VAL A 81 18.77 35.35 3.30
C VAL A 81 18.31 34.97 4.70
N LEU A 82 17.71 35.91 5.45
CA LEU A 82 17.14 35.65 6.77
C LEU A 82 16.00 34.63 6.71
N SER A 83 15.15 34.68 5.68
CA SER A 83 14.05 33.72 5.51
C SER A 83 14.54 32.27 5.33
N ILE A 84 15.66 32.07 4.63
CA ILE A 84 16.29 30.74 4.47
C ILE A 84 16.99 30.35 5.78
N CYS A 85 17.72 31.28 6.40
CA CYS A 85 18.43 31.04 7.66
C CYS A 85 17.48 30.58 8.78
N ASN A 86 16.32 31.23 8.93
CA ASN A 86 15.31 30.84 9.93
C ASN A 86 14.71 29.45 9.70
N ARG A 87 14.83 28.90 8.49
CA ARG A 87 14.28 27.61 8.09
C ARG A 87 15.37 26.65 7.63
N LEU A 88 16.62 26.85 8.09
CA LEU A 88 17.79 26.16 7.56
C LEU A 88 17.68 24.62 7.64
N HIS A 89 16.99 24.10 8.65
CA HIS A 89 16.76 22.65 8.78
C HIS A 89 15.61 22.13 7.90
N GLU A 90 14.66 22.98 7.53
CA GLU A 90 13.42 22.60 6.85
C GLU A 90 13.51 22.64 5.32
N VAL A 91 14.39 23.46 4.75
CA VAL A 91 14.39 23.76 3.32
C VAL A 91 15.65 23.25 2.62
N SER A 92 15.47 22.79 1.38
CA SER A 92 16.59 22.66 0.46
C SER A 92 17.03 24.05 0.01
N ILE A 93 18.33 24.35 0.14
CA ILE A 93 18.83 25.68 -0.20
C ILE A 93 18.90 25.82 -1.74
N PRO A 94 18.23 26.83 -2.34
CA PRO A 94 18.23 27.04 -3.78
C PRO A 94 19.63 27.42 -4.27
N ARG A 95 20.09 26.78 -5.36
CA ARG A 95 21.41 27.05 -5.97
C ARG A 95 21.34 27.74 -7.32
N THR A 96 20.16 27.76 -7.93
CA THR A 96 19.94 28.41 -9.23
C THR A 96 19.61 29.87 -9.02
N ILE A 97 20.41 30.76 -9.62
CA ILE A 97 20.17 32.20 -9.59
C ILE A 97 20.00 32.70 -11.02
N GLU A 98 18.81 33.21 -11.32
CA GLU A 98 18.49 33.90 -12.55
C GLU A 98 18.54 35.41 -12.34
N VAL A 99 19.18 36.10 -13.28
CA VAL A 99 19.36 37.56 -13.22
C VAL A 99 18.58 38.21 -14.34
N SER A 100 17.59 39.01 -13.99
CA SER A 100 16.84 39.83 -14.92
C SER A 100 17.55 41.18 -15.00
N GLY A 101 18.16 41.50 -16.15
CA GLY A 101 18.90 42.76 -16.34
C GLY A 101 20.34 42.77 -15.84
N HIS A 102 21.25 43.33 -16.63
CA HIS A 102 22.70 43.29 -16.35
C HIS A 102 23.11 44.02 -15.06
N HIS A 103 22.34 45.01 -14.61
CA HIS A 103 22.67 45.82 -13.44
C HIS A 103 22.42 45.08 -12.11
N HIS A 104 21.66 43.99 -12.12
CA HIS A 104 21.45 43.13 -10.95
C HIS A 104 22.57 42.10 -10.73
N THR A 105 23.53 41.97 -11.66
CA THR A 105 24.60 40.96 -11.60
C THR A 105 25.43 41.03 -10.31
N THR A 106 25.78 42.23 -9.85
CA THR A 106 26.57 42.40 -8.61
C THR A 106 25.79 41.91 -7.38
N ARG A 107 24.49 42.21 -7.32
CA ARG A 107 23.58 41.75 -6.26
C ARG A 107 23.44 40.23 -6.27
N ALA A 108 23.25 39.66 -7.44
CA ALA A 108 23.17 38.21 -7.63
C ALA A 108 24.45 37.48 -7.13
N ARG A 109 25.64 38.04 -7.38
CA ARG A 109 26.90 37.49 -6.83
C ARG A 109 26.97 37.58 -5.30
N ALA A 110 26.47 38.67 -4.72
CA ALA A 110 26.42 38.83 -3.26
C ALA A 110 25.47 37.80 -2.63
N ILE A 111 24.28 37.60 -3.20
CA ILE A 111 23.33 36.56 -2.81
C ILE A 111 23.97 35.17 -2.93
N ALA A 112 24.61 34.86 -4.06
CA ALA A 112 25.31 33.59 -4.27
C ALA A 112 26.33 33.30 -3.15
N THR A 113 27.08 34.32 -2.74
CA THR A 113 28.05 34.20 -1.64
C THR A 113 27.38 33.87 -0.30
N GLN A 114 26.25 34.50 0.01
CA GLN A 114 25.49 34.20 1.23
C GLN A 114 24.85 32.81 1.18
N ILE A 115 24.34 32.40 0.03
CA ILE A 115 23.79 31.07 -0.18
C ILE A 115 24.85 29.98 0.03
N GLU A 116 26.06 30.15 -0.51
CA GLU A 116 27.16 29.19 -0.28
C GLU A 116 27.56 29.10 1.21
N ARG A 117 27.50 30.22 1.94
CA ARG A 117 27.68 30.22 3.39
C ARG A 117 26.59 29.40 4.09
N LEU A 118 25.32 29.60 3.74
CA LEU A 118 24.21 28.82 4.31
C LEU A 118 24.30 27.34 3.96
N VAL A 119 24.74 26.99 2.74
CA VAL A 119 25.00 25.59 2.34
C VAL A 119 26.08 24.97 3.22
N THR A 120 27.16 25.71 3.47
CA THR A 120 28.25 25.26 4.35
C THR A 120 27.73 25.05 5.78
N GLU A 121 26.97 26.01 6.30
CA GLU A 121 26.37 25.94 7.63
C GLU A 121 25.40 24.75 7.76
N GLN A 122 24.54 24.54 6.76
CA GLN A 122 23.63 23.39 6.73
C GLN A 122 24.41 22.06 6.75
N ALA A 123 25.50 21.96 5.97
CA ALA A 123 26.34 20.76 5.96
C ALA A 123 27.08 20.51 7.28
N GLU A 124 27.55 21.58 7.95
CA GLU A 124 28.13 21.49 9.29
C GLU A 124 27.12 21.02 10.33
N GLN A 125 25.89 21.53 10.28
CA GLN A 125 24.81 21.08 11.16
C GLN A 125 24.43 19.62 10.91
N VAL A 126 24.31 19.19 9.64
CA VAL A 126 24.08 17.78 9.29
C VAL A 126 25.16 16.89 9.92
N LYS A 127 26.43 17.27 9.76
CA LYS A 127 27.56 16.53 10.34
C LYS A 127 27.48 16.49 11.86
N SER A 128 27.16 17.62 12.51
CA SER A 128 27.05 17.71 13.97
C SER A 128 25.93 16.82 14.52
N CYS A 129 24.72 16.91 13.95
CA CYS A 129 23.58 16.09 14.35
C CYS A 129 23.88 14.60 14.15
N ARG A 130 24.47 14.24 13.00
CA ARG A 130 24.83 12.85 12.70
C ARG A 130 25.81 12.29 13.71
N VAL A 131 26.89 13.02 14.03
CA VAL A 131 27.88 12.60 15.03
C VAL A 131 27.23 12.40 16.40
N ALA A 132 26.32 13.29 16.81
CA ALA A 132 25.63 13.16 18.10
C ALA A 132 24.76 11.90 18.16
N ILE A 133 24.00 11.61 17.10
CA ILE A 133 23.16 10.41 17.01
C ILE A 133 24.02 9.15 17.00
N GLU A 134 25.07 9.11 16.17
CA GLU A 134 25.99 7.97 16.09
C GLU A 134 26.66 7.69 17.44
N GLN A 135 27.09 8.72 18.18
CA GLN A 135 27.64 8.57 19.52
C GLN A 135 26.64 7.97 20.50
N ARG A 136 25.39 8.44 20.50
CA ARG A 136 24.31 7.87 21.33
C ARG A 136 24.08 6.40 20.98
N VAL A 137 23.86 6.10 19.71
CA VAL A 137 23.57 4.74 19.24
C VAL A 137 24.73 3.79 19.55
N GLN A 138 25.97 4.23 19.33
CA GLN A 138 27.15 3.46 19.66
C GLN A 138 27.28 3.23 21.18
N SER A 139 26.91 4.21 22.00
CA SER A 139 26.95 4.08 23.46
C SER A 139 25.91 3.10 24.02
N LEU A 140 24.74 3.00 23.37
CA LEU A 140 23.72 2.00 23.69
C LEU A 140 24.18 0.61 23.23
N GLY A 141 24.55 0.49 21.96
CA GLY A 141 24.82 -0.81 21.34
C GLY A 141 23.62 -1.76 21.43
N LEU A 142 23.86 -3.05 21.12
CA LEU A 142 22.80 -4.06 21.18
C LEU A 142 22.31 -4.32 22.61
N ASP A 143 23.21 -4.31 23.60
CA ASP A 143 22.85 -4.54 25.01
C ASP A 143 21.97 -3.41 25.56
N GLY A 144 22.26 -2.15 25.20
CA GLY A 144 21.43 -1.00 25.57
C GLY A 144 20.06 -1.06 24.92
N TRP A 145 19.98 -1.43 23.64
CA TRP A 145 18.70 -1.66 22.97
C TRP A 145 17.92 -2.81 23.62
N SER A 146 18.58 -3.90 23.97
CA SER A 146 17.96 -4.99 24.72
C SER A 146 17.32 -4.52 26.02
N CYS A 147 18.06 -3.82 26.87
CA CYS A 147 17.51 -3.29 28.12
C CYS A 147 16.35 -2.31 27.89
N ARG A 148 16.44 -1.50 26.81
CA ARG A 148 15.38 -0.57 26.45
C ARG A 148 14.11 -1.29 26.01
N PHE A 149 14.22 -2.28 25.14
CA PHE A 149 13.07 -3.04 24.65
C PHE A 149 12.50 -4.02 25.69
N ASP A 150 13.31 -4.49 26.64
CA ASP A 150 12.81 -5.16 27.86
C ASP A 150 11.89 -4.26 28.69
N SER A 151 12.26 -2.98 28.82
CA SER A 151 11.48 -1.98 29.55
C SER A 151 10.17 -1.65 28.82
N ILE A 152 10.24 -1.51 27.49
CA ILE A 152 9.06 -1.32 26.63
C ILE A 152 8.11 -2.52 26.75
N HIS A 153 8.64 -3.75 26.65
CA HIS A 153 7.87 -4.98 26.84
C HIS A 153 7.20 -5.05 28.23
N SER A 154 7.85 -4.46 29.24
CA SER A 154 7.33 -4.37 30.61
C SER A 154 6.31 -3.24 30.83
N GLY A 155 5.99 -2.46 29.79
CA GLY A 155 4.96 -1.42 29.80
C GLY A 155 5.46 0.02 29.75
N GLU A 156 6.77 0.27 29.55
CA GLU A 156 7.24 1.63 29.27
C GLU A 156 6.87 2.08 27.85
N PRO A 157 6.55 3.37 27.64
CA PRO A 157 6.25 3.90 26.31
C PRO A 157 7.48 3.86 25.41
N ALA A 158 7.35 3.31 24.20
CA ALA A 158 8.33 3.47 23.13
C ALA A 158 8.21 4.86 22.50
N ARG A 159 9.33 5.44 22.07
CA ARG A 159 9.41 6.69 21.29
C ARG A 159 9.62 6.37 19.82
N ILE A 160 8.64 6.61 18.97
CA ILE A 160 8.63 6.13 17.59
C ILE A 160 8.59 7.31 16.62
N LEU A 161 9.65 7.46 15.81
CA LEU A 161 9.69 8.44 14.73
C LEU A 161 9.13 7.81 13.45
N ILE A 162 8.02 8.34 12.93
CA ILE A 162 7.40 7.86 11.69
C ILE A 162 7.66 8.90 10.59
N VAL A 163 8.34 8.50 9.53
CA VAL A 163 8.67 9.39 8.41
C VAL A 163 7.78 9.09 7.22
N THR A 164 7.09 10.12 6.74
CA THR A 164 6.15 10.04 5.62
C THR A 164 6.32 11.23 4.67
N THR A 165 5.51 11.27 3.60
CA THR A 165 5.53 12.37 2.63
C THR A 165 4.15 12.97 2.43
N ARG A 166 4.06 14.30 2.41
CA ARG A 166 2.82 15.05 2.12
C ARG A 166 2.33 14.88 0.68
N TYR A 167 3.20 14.40 -0.20
CA TYR A 167 2.94 14.28 -1.64
C TYR A 167 2.26 12.95 -2.02
N SER A 168 1.93 12.11 -1.05
CA SER A 168 1.16 10.89 -1.27
C SER A 168 -0.30 11.09 -0.92
N THR A 169 -1.22 10.67 -1.78
CA THR A 169 -2.67 10.69 -1.50
C THR A 169 -3.12 9.60 -0.54
N TYR A 170 -2.22 8.69 -0.13
CA TYR A 170 -2.54 7.53 0.70
C TYR A 170 -1.57 7.37 1.89
N ILE A 171 -0.26 7.32 1.62
CA ILE A 171 0.77 6.95 2.61
C ILE A 171 0.75 7.89 3.83
N GLN A 172 0.57 9.21 3.62
CA GLN A 172 0.50 10.16 4.74
C GLN A 172 -0.62 9.82 5.71
N HIS A 173 -1.79 9.47 5.18
CA HIS A 173 -2.97 9.14 5.99
C HIS A 173 -2.84 7.80 6.70
N ALA A 174 -2.14 6.83 6.09
CA ALA A 174 -1.83 5.57 6.74
C ALA A 174 -0.82 5.75 7.89
N CYS A 175 0.18 6.63 7.73
CA CYS A 175 1.13 6.97 8.79
C CYS A 175 0.45 7.75 9.93
N GLU A 176 -0.47 8.66 9.62
CA GLU A 176 -1.29 9.36 10.62
C GLU A 176 -2.16 8.39 11.44
N ASP A 177 -2.67 7.32 10.81
CA ASP A 177 -3.43 6.29 11.51
C ASP A 177 -2.54 5.40 12.37
N LEU A 178 -1.36 5.01 11.89
CA LEU A 178 -0.39 4.25 12.69
C LEU A 178 0.08 5.04 13.91
N ALA A 179 0.44 6.32 13.72
CA ALA A 179 0.85 7.22 14.81
C ALA A 179 -0.21 7.29 15.91
N ALA A 180 -1.46 7.57 15.53
CA ALA A 180 -2.55 7.65 16.48
C ALA A 180 -2.87 6.32 17.17
N THR A 181 -2.69 5.19 16.48
CA THR A 181 -2.89 3.85 17.05
C THR A 181 -1.83 3.57 18.12
N LEU A 182 -0.56 3.85 17.82
CA LEU A 182 0.55 3.69 18.77
C LEU A 182 0.38 4.60 20.00
N GLU A 183 -0.10 5.84 19.81
CA GLU A 183 -0.43 6.75 20.92
C GLU A 183 -1.56 6.21 21.80
N GLN A 184 -2.60 5.63 21.20
CA GLN A 184 -3.69 4.98 21.94
C GLN A 184 -3.21 3.75 22.74
N GLN A 185 -2.20 3.04 22.21
CA GLN A 185 -1.53 1.93 22.88
C GLN A 185 -0.52 2.40 23.95
N GLY A 186 -0.37 3.70 24.16
CA GLY A 186 0.44 4.29 25.22
C GLY A 186 1.87 4.60 24.81
N HIS A 187 2.22 4.61 23.52
CA HIS A 187 3.53 5.01 23.02
C HIS A 187 3.60 6.50 22.67
N GLU A 188 4.80 7.04 22.56
CA GLU A 188 5.04 8.39 22.07
C GLU A 188 5.40 8.34 20.59
N THR A 189 4.75 9.16 19.75
CA THR A 189 5.07 9.22 18.33
C THR A 189 5.42 10.62 17.85
N LEU A 190 6.32 10.68 16.88
CA LEU A 190 6.59 11.89 16.10
C LEU A 190 6.38 11.58 14.63
N LEU A 191 5.37 12.19 14.02
CA LEU A 191 5.12 12.09 12.59
C LEU A 191 5.88 13.19 11.84
N LEU A 192 6.92 12.82 11.09
CA LEU A 192 7.73 13.71 10.29
C LEU A 192 7.29 13.70 8.82
N ARG A 193 7.01 14.89 8.28
CA ARG A 193 6.71 15.13 6.85
C ARG A 193 7.24 16.49 6.43
N GLU A 194 7.19 16.76 5.13
CA GLU A 194 7.63 18.05 4.60
C GLU A 194 6.75 19.21 5.13
N PRO A 195 7.35 20.33 5.56
CA PRO A 195 6.62 21.39 6.28
C PRO A 195 5.64 22.17 5.39
N ASP A 196 5.99 22.40 4.13
CA ASP A 196 5.12 23.05 3.14
C ASP A 196 5.15 22.33 1.77
N ALA A 197 4.28 22.74 0.84
CA ALA A 197 4.17 22.14 -0.51
C ALA A 197 5.35 22.45 -1.45
N GLN A 198 6.40 23.11 -0.92
CA GLN A 198 7.61 23.51 -1.63
C GLN A 198 8.87 22.90 -1.02
N SER A 199 8.73 22.20 0.11
CA SER A 199 9.83 21.62 0.85
C SER A 199 9.92 20.13 0.55
N LYS A 200 11.13 19.59 0.65
CA LYS A 200 11.39 18.15 0.65
C LYS A 200 11.96 17.75 1.99
N LEU A 201 11.87 16.47 2.34
CA LEU A 201 12.64 15.94 3.45
C LEU A 201 14.14 16.16 3.14
N THR A 202 14.84 16.79 4.07
CA THR A 202 16.29 17.01 3.99
C THR A 202 17.00 16.15 5.04
N PRO A 203 18.28 15.81 4.84
CA PRO A 203 19.05 15.13 5.87
C PRO A 203 19.02 15.87 7.20
N LEU A 204 19.12 17.21 7.19
CA LEU A 204 19.10 18.01 8.40
C LEU A 204 17.76 17.94 9.13
N LEU A 205 16.63 17.99 8.41
CA LEU A 205 15.30 17.86 9.01
C LEU A 205 15.15 16.52 9.74
N CYS A 206 15.53 15.42 9.08
CA CYS A 206 15.43 14.08 9.66
C CYS A 206 16.37 13.88 10.85
N LEU A 207 17.61 14.34 10.75
CA LEU A 207 18.60 14.21 11.83
C LEU A 207 18.26 15.12 13.02
N HIS A 208 17.78 16.34 12.78
CA HIS A 208 17.34 17.23 13.85
C HIS A 208 16.15 16.63 14.60
N ALA A 209 15.16 16.09 13.88
CA ALA A 209 14.03 15.39 14.50
C ALA A 209 14.49 14.19 15.36
N GLN A 210 15.44 13.39 14.88
CA GLN A 210 16.01 12.28 15.65
C GLN A 210 16.77 12.76 16.89
N GLN A 211 17.53 13.85 16.79
CA GLN A 211 18.29 14.38 17.92
C GLN A 211 17.38 14.98 19.00
N GLU A 212 16.32 15.69 18.62
CA GLU A 212 15.38 16.32 19.57
C GLU A 212 14.41 15.30 20.17
N PHE A 213 13.87 14.41 19.34
CA PHE A 213 12.88 13.42 19.77
C PHE A 213 13.52 12.16 20.36
N GLU A 214 14.78 11.87 20.09
CA GLU A 214 15.49 10.74 20.68
C GLU A 214 14.72 9.41 20.54
N PRO A 215 14.36 8.97 19.31
CA PRO A 215 13.53 7.79 19.11
C PRO A 215 14.22 6.50 19.59
N ASP A 216 13.39 5.55 20.00
CA ASP A 216 13.76 4.14 20.17
C ASP A 216 13.71 3.38 18.84
N CYS A 217 12.87 3.83 17.91
CA CYS A 217 12.75 3.26 16.58
C CYS A 217 12.30 4.29 15.53
N CYS A 218 12.81 4.14 14.30
CA CYS A 218 12.36 4.88 13.12
C CYS A 218 11.54 3.96 12.19
N ILE A 219 10.36 4.41 11.76
CA ILE A 219 9.52 3.74 10.77
C ILE A 219 9.50 4.56 9.49
N VAL A 220 9.88 3.94 8.36
CA VAL A 220 9.90 4.58 7.05
C VAL A 220 9.12 3.72 6.05
N VAL A 221 8.14 4.31 5.38
CA VAL A 221 7.29 3.56 4.43
C VAL A 221 8.04 3.30 3.12
N ASN A 222 8.03 2.06 2.65
CA ASN A 222 8.57 1.58 1.38
C ASN A 222 10.10 1.70 1.17
N TYR A 223 10.85 2.28 2.10
CA TYR A 223 12.28 2.53 1.92
C TYR A 223 13.14 1.92 3.04
N PRO A 224 13.92 0.87 2.72
CA PRO A 224 15.05 0.40 3.52
C PRO A 224 16.02 1.51 3.93
N ARG A 225 16.51 1.44 5.17
CA ARG A 225 17.49 2.39 5.74
C ARG A 225 18.73 2.57 4.85
N VAL A 226 19.26 1.46 4.33
CA VAL A 226 20.48 1.41 3.49
C VAL A 226 20.39 2.25 2.20
N MET A 227 19.19 2.67 1.78
CA MET A 227 19.04 3.57 0.63
C MET A 227 19.03 5.06 1.01
N HIS A 228 18.99 5.36 2.31
CA HIS A 228 18.80 6.69 2.87
C HIS A 228 19.68 6.91 4.11
N GLU A 229 20.89 6.37 4.09
CA GLU A 229 21.84 6.48 5.21
C GLU A 229 22.12 7.94 5.59
N GLU A 230 22.06 8.86 4.63
CA GLU A 230 22.22 10.29 4.89
C GLU A 230 21.14 10.86 5.81
N TYR A 231 19.97 10.24 5.89
CA TYR A 231 18.87 10.61 6.78
C TYR A 231 18.87 9.80 8.09
N PHE A 232 19.30 8.53 8.03
CA PHE A 232 19.17 7.57 9.13
C PHE A 232 20.50 6.85 9.41
N PRO A 233 21.24 7.24 10.46
CA PRO A 233 22.49 6.60 10.85
C PRO A 233 22.33 5.11 11.21
N ALA A 234 23.43 4.36 11.12
CA ALA A 234 23.52 2.95 11.48
C ALA A 234 23.25 2.69 12.98
N GLY A 235 22.84 1.46 13.31
CA GLY A 235 22.65 0.95 14.67
C GLY A 235 21.36 1.38 15.39
N MET A 236 20.59 2.32 14.84
CA MET A 236 19.25 2.66 15.35
C MET A 236 18.23 1.62 14.85
N PRO A 237 17.31 1.12 15.69
CA PRO A 237 16.22 0.27 15.24
C PRO A 237 15.40 0.95 14.14
N HIS A 238 15.31 0.31 12.98
CA HIS A 238 14.66 0.87 11.80
C HIS A 238 13.73 -0.14 11.16
N VAL A 239 12.46 0.24 10.97
CA VAL A 239 11.44 -0.56 10.28
C VAL A 239 11.16 0.03 8.91
N CYS A 240 11.45 -0.74 7.86
CA CYS A 240 10.88 -0.48 6.53
C CYS A 240 9.45 -1.02 6.49
N TRP A 241 8.45 -0.14 6.50
CA TRP A 241 7.04 -0.54 6.34
C TRP A 241 6.67 -0.64 4.85
N VAL A 242 6.60 -1.86 4.31
CA VAL A 242 6.21 -2.12 2.92
C VAL A 242 4.69 -1.99 2.76
N GLN A 243 4.27 -1.00 1.98
CA GLN A 243 2.89 -0.85 1.51
C GLN A 243 2.75 -1.14 0.01
N ASP A 244 3.74 -0.69 -0.78
CA ASP A 244 3.69 -0.74 -2.25
C ASP A 244 4.80 -1.62 -2.85
N ALA A 245 4.52 -2.17 -4.02
CA ALA A 245 5.48 -2.91 -4.84
C ALA A 245 6.47 -1.95 -5.56
N MET A 246 7.29 -1.23 -4.79
CA MET A 246 8.27 -0.30 -5.35
C MET A 246 9.41 -1.03 -6.08
N ALA A 247 9.82 -0.55 -7.26
CA ALA A 247 10.81 -1.22 -8.11
C ALA A 247 12.15 -1.50 -7.40
N HIS A 248 12.59 -0.59 -6.52
CA HIS A 248 13.82 -0.76 -5.75
C HIS A 248 13.76 -1.92 -4.74
N LEU A 249 12.58 -2.28 -4.23
CA LEU A 249 12.43 -3.44 -3.33
C LEU A 249 12.72 -4.76 -4.06
N PHE A 250 12.50 -4.80 -5.38
CA PHE A 250 12.78 -5.96 -6.23
C PHE A 250 14.20 -6.00 -6.76
N SER A 251 15.01 -4.99 -6.46
CA SER A 251 16.43 -4.92 -6.80
C SER A 251 17.27 -5.35 -5.61
N ASP A 252 18.54 -5.65 -5.84
CA ASP A 252 19.48 -5.92 -4.75
C ASP A 252 19.72 -4.62 -3.95
N LEU A 253 19.81 -4.75 -2.62
CA LEU A 253 20.11 -3.61 -1.76
C LEU A 253 21.57 -3.15 -1.99
N PRO A 254 21.85 -1.84 -1.82
CA PRO A 254 23.22 -1.33 -1.95
C PRO A 254 24.16 -1.84 -0.86
N ALA A 255 23.63 -2.28 0.28
CA ALA A 255 24.36 -2.84 1.41
C ALA A 255 23.49 -3.88 2.16
N GLU A 256 24.13 -4.73 2.97
CA GLU A 256 23.43 -5.69 3.82
C GLU A 256 22.70 -4.99 4.98
N PRO A 257 21.45 -5.39 5.32
CA PRO A 257 20.77 -4.90 6.51
C PRO A 257 21.51 -5.25 7.81
N GLU A 258 21.48 -4.34 8.77
CA GLU A 258 22.05 -4.53 10.10
C GLU A 258 21.11 -5.36 11.01
N PRO A 259 21.60 -5.88 12.15
CA PRO A 259 20.75 -6.59 13.12
C PRO A 259 19.56 -5.77 13.65
N THR A 260 19.67 -4.44 13.64
CA THR A 260 18.62 -3.50 14.06
C THR A 260 17.71 -3.05 12.91
N ASP A 261 17.90 -3.60 11.70
CA ASP A 261 17.03 -3.35 10.55
C ASP A 261 15.93 -4.41 10.46
N PHE A 262 14.70 -3.93 10.34
CA PHE A 262 13.48 -4.71 10.27
C PHE A 262 12.67 -4.34 9.03
N ILE A 263 11.82 -5.28 8.63
CA ILE A 263 10.87 -5.07 7.54
C ILE A 263 9.49 -5.57 7.96
N ALA A 264 8.47 -4.75 7.76
CA ALA A 264 7.11 -5.04 8.16
C ALA A 264 6.11 -4.71 7.05
N GLY A 265 4.96 -5.39 7.00
CA GLY A 265 3.87 -5.08 6.06
C GLY A 265 3.80 -6.04 4.87
N HIS A 266 3.36 -5.54 3.71
CA HIS A 266 3.01 -6.35 2.53
C HIS A 266 4.27 -6.83 1.78
N ILE A 267 5.02 -7.72 2.41
CA ILE A 267 6.26 -8.29 1.90
C ILE A 267 6.01 -9.14 0.64
N TYR A 268 6.81 -8.89 -0.39
CA TYR A 268 6.80 -9.64 -1.66
C TYR A 268 7.95 -10.65 -1.69
N HIS A 269 7.65 -11.94 -1.82
CA HIS A 269 8.67 -13.01 -1.73
C HIS A 269 9.72 -13.00 -2.83
N LYS A 270 9.40 -12.39 -3.96
CA LYS A 270 10.32 -12.23 -5.08
C LYS A 270 11.11 -10.91 -5.04
N ALA A 271 10.92 -10.12 -3.99
CA ALA A 271 11.61 -8.85 -3.84
C ALA A 271 12.99 -9.10 -3.20
N ASN A 272 14.05 -9.11 -4.01
CA ASN A 272 15.42 -9.39 -3.55
C ASN A 272 15.82 -8.55 -2.34
N GLY A 273 15.47 -7.26 -2.35
CA GLY A 273 15.79 -6.36 -1.25
C GLY A 273 15.09 -6.73 0.06
N VAL A 274 13.89 -7.32 0.00
CA VAL A 274 13.22 -7.86 1.18
C VAL A 274 13.86 -9.17 1.64
N GLN A 275 14.30 -10.00 0.69
CA GLN A 275 14.97 -11.26 0.99
C GLN A 275 16.37 -11.07 1.62
N ALA A 276 16.93 -9.87 1.57
CA ALA A 276 18.19 -9.53 2.23
C ALA A 276 18.07 -9.45 3.77
N TYR A 277 16.87 -9.21 4.32
CA TYR A 277 16.66 -9.14 5.76
C TYR A 277 16.67 -10.53 6.39
N PRO A 278 17.21 -10.77 7.60
CA PRO A 278 17.06 -12.06 8.28
C PRO A 278 15.58 -12.40 8.49
N GLN A 279 15.15 -13.66 8.28
CA GLN A 279 13.75 -14.08 8.47
C GLN A 279 13.15 -13.64 9.82
N PRO A 280 13.86 -13.75 10.97
CA PRO A 280 13.32 -13.28 12.25
C PRO A 280 13.06 -11.78 12.34
N ASN A 281 13.63 -10.97 11.44
CA ASN A 281 13.44 -9.51 11.39
C ASN A 281 12.33 -9.10 10.40
N ARG A 282 11.53 -10.06 9.92
CA ARG A 282 10.45 -9.83 8.94
C ARG A 282 9.09 -10.05 9.59
N LEU A 283 8.25 -9.01 9.60
CA LEU A 283 6.84 -9.10 9.95
C LEU A 283 5.99 -9.00 8.68
N GLN A 284 5.53 -10.14 8.22
CA GLN A 284 4.60 -10.19 7.10
C GLN A 284 3.19 -9.83 7.57
N PHE A 285 2.67 -8.69 7.11
CA PHE A 285 1.32 -8.20 7.44
C PHE A 285 0.61 -7.70 6.17
N PRO A 286 -0.71 -7.83 6.03
CA PRO A 286 -1.44 -7.18 4.93
C PRO A 286 -1.38 -5.65 5.03
N VAL A 287 -2.02 -4.92 4.10
CA VAL A 287 -2.18 -3.47 4.28
C VAL A 287 -3.16 -3.26 5.45
N PRO A 288 -2.73 -2.64 6.55
CA PRO A 288 -3.57 -2.52 7.73
C PRO A 288 -4.69 -1.49 7.54
N ILE A 289 -5.79 -1.67 8.26
CA ILE A 289 -7.00 -0.85 8.13
C ILE A 289 -7.28 -0.13 9.44
N SER A 290 -7.48 1.19 9.36
CA SER A 290 -7.77 2.04 10.52
C SER A 290 -9.17 1.77 11.08
N THR A 291 -9.22 1.19 12.27
CA THR A 291 -10.44 0.99 13.08
C THR A 291 -10.98 2.31 13.62
N ARG A 292 -10.16 3.36 13.67
CA ARG A 292 -10.58 4.72 14.02
C ARG A 292 -11.38 5.37 12.89
N LYS A 293 -10.93 5.24 11.64
CA LYS A 293 -11.63 5.81 10.47
C LYS A 293 -12.83 4.97 10.06
N PHE A 294 -12.71 3.66 10.19
CA PHE A 294 -13.77 2.71 9.84
C PHE A 294 -14.26 2.03 11.11
N HIS A 295 -15.45 2.44 11.54
CA HIS A 295 -16.06 2.00 12.78
C HIS A 295 -17.58 1.88 12.59
N PRO A 296 -18.25 1.01 13.39
CA PRO A 296 -19.66 0.71 13.22
C PRO A 296 -20.59 1.74 13.87
N ASP A 297 -20.06 2.84 14.42
CA ASP A 297 -20.92 3.82 15.10
C ASP A 297 -21.94 4.44 14.15
N PRO A 298 -23.10 4.90 14.66
CA PRO A 298 -24.17 5.43 13.83
C PRO A 298 -23.71 6.57 12.93
N VAL A 299 -23.99 6.45 11.63
CA VAL A 299 -23.85 7.54 10.66
C VAL A 299 -24.89 8.64 10.91
N ALA A 300 -24.45 9.90 10.81
CA ALA A 300 -25.31 11.08 10.91
C ALA A 300 -26.45 11.06 9.88
N ASN A 301 -27.64 11.56 10.26
CA ASN A 301 -28.84 11.49 9.42
C ASN A 301 -28.65 12.08 8.02
N GLU A 302 -27.96 13.21 7.90
CA GLU A 302 -27.67 13.85 6.61
C GLU A 302 -26.88 12.94 5.66
N LEU A 303 -25.87 12.24 6.17
CA LEU A 303 -25.06 11.31 5.39
C LEU A 303 -25.84 10.02 5.08
N ARG A 304 -26.69 9.58 6.01
CA ARG A 304 -27.58 8.43 5.82
C ARG A 304 -28.55 8.68 4.67
N ASP A 305 -29.25 9.80 4.69
CA ASP A 305 -30.17 10.19 3.62
C ASP A 305 -29.43 10.34 2.29
N ARG A 306 -28.21 10.89 2.34
CA ARG A 306 -27.37 11.08 1.16
C ARG A 306 -26.90 9.76 0.55
N TYR A 307 -26.55 8.74 1.34
CA TYR A 307 -25.86 7.54 0.84
C TYR A 307 -26.68 6.24 0.85
N ALA A 308 -27.87 6.24 1.45
CA ALA A 308 -28.75 5.07 1.47
C ALA A 308 -29.06 4.55 0.07
N CYS A 309 -28.88 3.25 -0.13
CA CYS A 309 -29.21 2.53 -1.36
C CYS A 309 -29.28 1.02 -1.10
N ASP A 310 -29.79 0.26 -2.06
CA ASP A 310 -29.80 -1.20 -1.96
C ASP A 310 -28.42 -1.75 -2.30
N ILE A 311 -27.85 -1.33 -3.44
CA ILE A 311 -26.58 -1.84 -3.95
C ILE A 311 -25.63 -0.65 -4.11
N ALA A 312 -24.43 -0.78 -3.56
CA ALA A 312 -23.35 0.17 -3.79
C ALA A 312 -22.11 -0.52 -4.36
N TYR A 313 -21.38 0.24 -5.19
CA TYR A 313 -20.09 -0.16 -5.71
C TYR A 313 -19.14 1.03 -5.73
N ILE A 314 -17.90 0.84 -5.28
CA ILE A 314 -16.93 1.92 -5.11
C ILE A 314 -15.63 1.57 -5.83
N SER A 315 -15.23 2.36 -6.83
CA SER A 315 -14.02 2.14 -7.63
C SER A 315 -13.66 3.33 -8.51
N HIS A 316 -12.39 3.62 -8.75
CA HIS A 316 -11.97 4.60 -9.77
C HIS A 316 -11.75 3.98 -11.16
N GLN A 317 -11.96 2.68 -11.32
CA GLN A 317 -11.75 1.94 -12.58
C GLN A 317 -12.95 2.09 -13.54
N SER A 318 -13.32 3.33 -13.87
CA SER A 318 -14.45 3.64 -14.75
C SER A 318 -14.12 3.52 -16.23
N GLN A 319 -12.85 3.59 -16.64
CA GLN A 319 -12.53 3.50 -18.06
C GLN A 319 -12.84 2.09 -18.61
N PRO A 320 -13.66 1.97 -19.69
CA PRO A 320 -13.94 0.70 -20.34
C PRO A 320 -12.67 -0.04 -20.77
N ALA A 321 -12.69 -1.37 -20.64
CA ALA A 321 -11.55 -2.21 -20.98
C ALA A 321 -11.14 -2.11 -22.46
N SER A 322 -12.07 -1.87 -23.39
CA SER A 322 -11.76 -1.61 -24.81
C SER A 322 -11.00 -0.29 -25.00
N ILE A 323 -11.47 0.80 -24.39
CA ILE A 323 -10.82 2.12 -24.47
C ILE A 323 -9.41 2.07 -23.88
N TYR A 324 -9.23 1.38 -22.75
CA TYR A 324 -7.90 1.19 -22.16
C TYR A 324 -6.98 0.41 -23.10
N HIS A 325 -7.46 -0.70 -23.67
CA HIS A 325 -6.73 -1.51 -24.65
C HIS A 325 -6.25 -0.66 -25.82
N ASP A 326 -7.16 0.04 -26.49
CA ASP A 326 -6.85 0.83 -27.68
C ASP A 326 -5.82 1.93 -27.36
N THR A 327 -5.99 2.62 -26.22
CA THR A 327 -5.08 3.67 -25.77
C THR A 327 -3.68 3.13 -25.42
N PHE A 328 -3.62 1.94 -24.82
CA PHE A 328 -2.35 1.30 -24.48
C PHE A 328 -1.61 0.80 -25.73
N VAL A 329 -2.32 0.08 -26.61
CA VAL A 329 -1.76 -0.51 -27.83
C VAL A 329 -1.27 0.54 -28.82
N ALA A 330 -1.93 1.71 -28.89
CA ALA A 330 -1.51 2.83 -29.72
C ALA A 330 -0.10 3.36 -29.40
N GLN A 331 0.46 3.03 -28.22
CA GLN A 331 1.82 3.41 -27.82
C GLN A 331 2.90 2.50 -28.43
N PHE A 332 2.50 1.38 -29.05
CA PHE A 332 3.40 0.40 -29.64
C PHE A 332 3.35 0.41 -31.17
N PRO A 333 4.42 -0.05 -31.86
CA PRO A 333 4.42 -0.21 -33.30
C PRO A 333 3.29 -1.12 -33.80
N GLN A 334 2.73 -0.83 -34.97
CA GLN A 334 1.59 -1.55 -35.55
C GLN A 334 1.78 -3.08 -35.65
N HIS A 335 3.00 -3.55 -35.88
CA HIS A 335 3.29 -5.00 -35.95
C HIS A 335 3.09 -5.73 -34.60
N MET A 336 3.08 -4.99 -33.48
CA MET A 336 2.81 -5.54 -32.15
C MET A 336 1.32 -5.59 -31.82
N HIS A 337 0.46 -4.84 -32.51
CA HIS A 337 -0.97 -4.76 -32.20
C HIS A 337 -1.67 -6.13 -32.19
N PRO A 338 -1.46 -7.03 -33.18
CA PRO A 338 -2.09 -8.35 -33.17
C PRO A 338 -1.71 -9.21 -31.96
N HIS A 339 -0.52 -8.99 -31.39
CA HIS A 339 -0.10 -9.70 -30.17
C HIS A 339 -0.97 -9.25 -28.99
N PHE A 340 -1.17 -7.94 -28.81
CA PHE A 340 -2.04 -7.44 -27.74
C PHE A 340 -3.49 -7.86 -27.92
N ASP A 341 -4.01 -7.85 -29.15
CA ASP A 341 -5.38 -8.30 -29.45
C ASP A 341 -5.58 -9.78 -29.08
N THR A 342 -4.60 -10.63 -29.41
CA THR A 342 -4.61 -12.04 -29.02
C THR A 342 -4.58 -12.20 -27.51
N MET A 343 -3.77 -11.40 -26.80
CA MET A 343 -3.71 -11.46 -25.34
C MET A 343 -5.00 -10.96 -24.69
N ARG A 344 -5.67 -9.99 -25.30
CA ARG A 344 -6.98 -9.50 -24.85
C ARG A 344 -8.05 -10.60 -24.93
N LEU A 345 -8.16 -11.29 -26.07
CA LEU A 345 -9.11 -12.41 -26.20
C LEU A 345 -8.86 -13.50 -25.16
N ARG A 346 -7.59 -13.82 -24.87
CA ARG A 346 -7.25 -14.78 -23.83
C ARG A 346 -7.60 -14.30 -22.42
N LEU A 347 -7.48 -13.00 -22.13
CA LEU A 347 -7.97 -12.45 -20.86
C LEU A 347 -9.48 -12.58 -20.73
N ASP A 348 -10.22 -12.36 -21.81
CA ASP A 348 -11.67 -12.55 -21.81
C ASP A 348 -12.03 -14.02 -21.52
N ASP A 349 -11.36 -14.97 -22.18
CA ASP A 349 -11.54 -16.40 -21.90
C ASP A 349 -11.23 -16.75 -20.44
N ILE A 350 -10.19 -16.16 -19.86
CA ILE A 350 -9.84 -16.35 -18.44
C ILE A 350 -10.95 -15.83 -17.53
N VAL A 351 -11.51 -14.65 -17.82
CA VAL A 351 -12.61 -14.06 -17.04
C VAL A 351 -13.90 -14.86 -17.17
N GLN A 352 -14.20 -15.42 -18.35
CA GLN A 352 -15.34 -16.31 -18.54
C GLN A 352 -15.17 -17.64 -17.80
N GLN A 353 -13.94 -18.07 -17.52
CA GLN A 353 -13.62 -19.29 -16.80
C GLN A 353 -13.17 -19.04 -15.35
N TRP A 354 -13.43 -17.84 -14.83
CA TRP A 354 -12.89 -17.35 -13.55
C TRP A 354 -13.17 -18.28 -12.37
N GLU A 355 -14.36 -18.88 -12.37
CA GLU A 355 -14.83 -19.81 -11.35
C GLU A 355 -14.60 -21.28 -11.70
N ALA A 356 -14.43 -21.57 -12.99
CA ALA A 356 -14.52 -22.92 -13.51
C ALA A 356 -13.16 -23.62 -13.57
N LYS A 357 -12.07 -22.85 -13.69
CA LYS A 357 -10.72 -23.38 -13.91
C LYS A 357 -9.65 -22.59 -13.16
N PRO A 358 -8.48 -23.18 -12.93
CA PRO A 358 -7.32 -22.46 -12.40
C PRO A 358 -6.95 -21.26 -13.30
N VAL A 359 -7.09 -20.04 -12.76
CA VAL A 359 -6.77 -18.79 -13.45
C VAL A 359 -5.31 -18.40 -13.27
N ASN A 360 -4.69 -18.71 -12.14
CA ASN A 360 -3.29 -18.36 -11.87
C ASN A 360 -2.33 -18.99 -12.87
N ALA A 361 -2.54 -20.26 -13.23
CA ALA A 361 -1.72 -20.95 -14.23
C ALA A 361 -1.90 -20.32 -15.62
N ALA A 362 -3.13 -19.99 -15.99
CA ALA A 362 -3.46 -19.34 -17.26
C ALA A 362 -2.83 -17.94 -17.34
N LEU A 363 -2.92 -17.14 -16.28
CA LEU A 363 -2.32 -15.81 -16.19
C LEU A 363 -0.79 -15.85 -16.25
N LYS A 364 -0.15 -16.84 -15.60
CA LYS A 364 1.31 -17.04 -15.69
C LYS A 364 1.73 -17.39 -17.12
N SER A 365 1.00 -18.28 -17.81
CA SER A 365 1.27 -18.60 -19.21
C SER A 365 1.10 -17.36 -20.07
N LEU A 366 0.00 -16.63 -19.91
CA LEU A 366 -0.30 -15.42 -20.66
C LEU A 366 0.81 -14.36 -20.52
N ARG A 367 1.29 -14.16 -19.30
CA ARG A 367 2.40 -13.24 -18.99
C ARG A 367 3.69 -13.64 -19.71
N ARG A 368 4.03 -14.94 -19.73
CA ARG A 368 5.18 -15.47 -20.47
C ARG A 368 5.01 -15.29 -21.97
N ASP A 369 3.83 -15.64 -22.50
CA ASP A 369 3.54 -15.58 -23.94
C ASP A 369 3.58 -14.14 -24.45
N MET A 370 3.08 -13.18 -23.66
CA MET A 370 3.16 -11.76 -23.98
C MET A 370 4.61 -11.28 -24.07
N ALA A 371 5.46 -11.65 -23.10
CA ALA A 371 6.89 -11.35 -23.14
C ALA A 371 7.60 -12.07 -24.32
N GLY A 372 7.12 -13.27 -24.68
CA GLY A 372 7.53 -14.01 -25.88
C GLY A 372 7.25 -13.25 -27.18
N GLY A 373 6.16 -12.47 -27.25
CA GLY A 373 5.88 -11.56 -28.37
C GLY A 373 6.94 -10.47 -28.57
N PHE A 374 7.69 -10.13 -27.51
CA PHE A 374 8.86 -9.24 -27.57
C PHE A 374 10.20 -10.01 -27.76
N GLY A 375 10.14 -11.31 -28.04
CA GLY A 375 11.31 -12.18 -28.18
C GLY A 375 12.02 -12.49 -26.86
N LYS A 376 11.38 -12.23 -25.70
CA LYS A 376 11.99 -12.35 -24.37
C LYS A 376 11.07 -13.07 -23.37
N PRO A 377 10.70 -14.34 -23.62
CA PRO A 377 9.72 -15.05 -22.81
C PRO A 377 10.14 -15.20 -21.34
N ASP A 378 11.42 -15.30 -21.03
CA ASP A 378 11.93 -15.54 -19.67
C ASP A 378 12.45 -14.27 -18.95
N ASP A 379 12.32 -13.09 -19.57
CA ASP A 379 12.70 -11.82 -18.97
C ASP A 379 11.71 -11.42 -17.87
N THR A 380 12.11 -11.60 -16.61
CA THR A 380 11.27 -11.39 -15.43
C THR A 380 10.87 -9.92 -15.24
N GLN A 381 11.76 -8.99 -15.59
CA GLN A 381 11.52 -7.55 -15.49
C GLN A 381 10.49 -7.11 -16.53
N LEU A 382 10.65 -7.54 -17.79
CA LEU A 382 9.69 -7.28 -18.85
C LEU A 382 8.32 -7.89 -18.52
N GLN A 383 8.31 -9.15 -18.10
CA GLN A 383 7.11 -9.82 -17.65
C GLN A 383 6.40 -9.04 -16.53
N GLN A 384 7.14 -8.46 -15.58
CA GLN A 384 6.55 -7.69 -14.46
C GLN A 384 6.01 -6.36 -14.95
N MET A 385 6.74 -5.66 -15.82
CA MET A 385 6.28 -4.44 -16.46
C MET A 385 4.96 -4.67 -17.20
N LEU A 386 4.87 -5.72 -18.03
CA LEU A 386 3.66 -6.08 -18.77
C LEU A 386 2.49 -6.46 -17.86
N TRP A 387 2.78 -7.16 -16.76
CA TRP A 387 1.78 -7.46 -15.74
C TRP A 387 1.19 -6.18 -15.14
N THR A 388 2.05 -5.28 -14.65
CA THR A 388 1.63 -4.05 -13.96
C THR A 388 0.97 -3.05 -14.91
N GLN A 389 1.46 -2.91 -16.14
CA GLN A 389 1.03 -1.87 -17.07
C GLN A 389 -0.12 -2.28 -17.98
N TYR A 390 -0.38 -3.58 -18.18
CA TYR A 390 -1.41 -4.02 -19.12
C TYR A 390 -2.29 -5.15 -18.57
N LEU A 391 -1.72 -6.31 -18.26
CA LEU A 391 -2.52 -7.50 -17.91
C LEU A 391 -3.39 -7.29 -16.66
N HIS A 392 -2.81 -6.80 -15.57
CA HIS A 392 -3.56 -6.56 -14.32
C HIS A 392 -4.59 -5.42 -14.47
N PRO A 393 -4.25 -4.23 -15.01
CA PRO A 393 -5.24 -3.19 -15.29
C PRO A 393 -6.40 -3.63 -16.18
N MET A 394 -6.14 -4.49 -17.17
CA MET A 394 -7.17 -5.07 -18.04
C MET A 394 -8.06 -6.03 -17.26
N LEU A 395 -7.46 -6.99 -16.56
CA LEU A 395 -8.18 -7.98 -15.76
C LEU A 395 -9.09 -7.34 -14.71
N GLU A 396 -8.59 -6.30 -14.01
CA GLU A 396 -9.39 -5.52 -13.07
C GLU A 396 -10.61 -4.89 -13.74
N ARG A 397 -10.48 -4.30 -14.93
CA ARG A 397 -11.62 -3.70 -15.64
C ARG A 397 -12.62 -4.76 -16.08
N LEU A 398 -12.17 -5.88 -16.63
CA LEU A 398 -13.05 -6.95 -17.10
C LEU A 398 -13.90 -7.53 -15.97
N LEU A 399 -13.27 -7.88 -14.84
CA LEU A 399 -13.99 -8.44 -13.69
C LEU A 399 -14.99 -7.43 -13.11
N ARG A 400 -14.55 -6.19 -12.93
CA ARG A 400 -15.35 -5.12 -12.31
C ARG A 400 -16.54 -4.71 -13.17
N HIS A 401 -16.35 -4.58 -14.48
CA HIS A 401 -17.40 -4.12 -15.39
C HIS A 401 -18.44 -5.21 -15.60
N GLN A 402 -18.03 -6.47 -15.78
CA GLN A 402 -18.97 -7.59 -15.85
C GLN A 402 -19.82 -7.71 -14.58
N THR A 403 -19.22 -7.57 -13.39
CA THR A 403 -19.96 -7.57 -12.13
C THR A 403 -20.96 -6.41 -12.03
N LEU A 404 -20.61 -5.22 -12.52
CA LEU A 404 -21.53 -4.08 -12.56
C LEU A 404 -22.67 -4.30 -13.56
N GLU A 405 -22.41 -4.89 -14.72
CA GLU A 405 -23.43 -5.25 -15.71
C GLU A 405 -24.45 -6.22 -15.10
N TRP A 406 -23.98 -7.28 -14.42
CA TRP A 406 -24.86 -8.18 -13.67
C TRP A 406 -25.67 -7.44 -12.61
N ALA A 407 -25.03 -6.56 -11.82
CA ALA A 407 -25.71 -5.79 -10.78
C ALA A 407 -26.78 -4.84 -11.35
N VAL A 408 -26.54 -4.27 -12.54
CA VAL A 408 -27.53 -3.45 -13.26
C VAL A 408 -28.75 -4.29 -13.64
N GLU A 409 -28.55 -5.45 -14.26
CA GLU A 409 -29.65 -6.34 -14.66
C GLU A 409 -30.48 -6.79 -13.45
N ILE A 410 -29.81 -7.16 -12.36
CA ILE A 410 -30.46 -7.55 -11.10
C ILE A 410 -31.24 -6.39 -10.50
N ALA A 411 -30.66 -5.18 -10.48
CA ALA A 411 -31.29 -4.00 -9.93
C ALA A 411 -32.54 -3.59 -10.74
N GLU A 412 -32.46 -3.60 -12.07
CA GLU A 412 -33.60 -3.28 -12.94
C GLU A 412 -34.71 -4.32 -12.81
N THR A 413 -34.38 -5.61 -12.80
CA THR A 413 -35.35 -6.71 -12.69
C THR A 413 -36.09 -6.69 -11.34
N ASN A 414 -35.40 -6.32 -10.27
CA ASN A 414 -35.94 -6.35 -8.91
C ASN A 414 -36.31 -4.97 -8.34
N ASN A 415 -36.26 -3.91 -9.17
CA ASN A 415 -36.53 -2.51 -8.78
C ASN A 415 -35.71 -2.05 -7.56
N LEU A 416 -34.40 -2.31 -7.59
CA LEU A 416 -33.44 -1.93 -6.54
C LEU A 416 -32.66 -0.67 -6.93
N GLN A 417 -32.26 0.10 -5.92
CA GLN A 417 -31.42 1.29 -6.11
C GLN A 417 -29.93 0.93 -6.13
N LEU A 418 -29.32 1.01 -7.32
CA LEU A 418 -27.87 0.88 -7.51
C LEU A 418 -27.18 2.24 -7.53
N ARG A 419 -26.05 2.34 -6.83
CA ARG A 419 -25.17 3.52 -6.83
C ARG A 419 -23.71 3.16 -7.07
N ILE A 420 -23.06 3.89 -7.97
CA ILE A 420 -21.65 3.70 -8.33
C ILE A 420 -20.86 4.94 -7.95
N TYR A 421 -19.83 4.77 -7.12
CA TYR A 421 -18.96 5.85 -6.66
C TYR A 421 -17.54 5.71 -7.23
N GLY A 422 -16.93 6.85 -7.54
CA GLY A 422 -15.55 6.96 -7.99
C GLY A 422 -15.37 7.88 -9.19
N ASN A 423 -14.12 8.00 -9.65
CA ASN A 423 -13.76 8.96 -10.69
C ASN A 423 -14.18 8.46 -12.07
N GLY A 424 -14.79 9.33 -12.89
CA GLY A 424 -15.07 9.10 -14.31
C GLY A 424 -16.30 8.26 -14.63
N TRP A 425 -17.04 7.75 -13.64
CA TRP A 425 -18.26 6.97 -13.90
C TRP A 425 -19.37 7.76 -14.59
N ASP A 426 -19.45 9.06 -14.34
CA ASP A 426 -20.38 10.02 -14.96
C ASP A 426 -20.21 10.13 -16.49
N THR A 427 -19.07 9.69 -17.01
CA THR A 427 -18.79 9.63 -18.45
C THR A 427 -18.84 8.20 -19.03
N HIS A 428 -19.17 7.20 -18.21
CA HIS A 428 -19.22 5.80 -18.65
C HIS A 428 -20.36 5.57 -19.65
N PRO A 429 -20.12 4.92 -20.81
CA PRO A 429 -21.11 4.79 -21.88
C PRO A 429 -22.42 4.13 -21.44
N THR A 430 -22.36 3.12 -20.57
CA THR A 430 -23.53 2.33 -20.13
C THR A 430 -23.88 2.48 -18.65
N LEU A 431 -23.00 3.08 -17.84
CA LEU A 431 -23.12 3.08 -16.36
C LEU A 431 -23.25 4.49 -15.76
N ALA A 432 -23.13 5.55 -16.56
CA ALA A 432 -23.19 6.93 -16.10
C ALA A 432 -24.45 7.29 -15.31
N ARG A 433 -25.59 6.69 -15.65
CA ARG A 433 -26.86 6.92 -14.94
C ARG A 433 -26.85 6.48 -13.47
N PHE A 434 -25.91 5.64 -13.05
CA PHE A 434 -25.75 5.20 -11.66
C PHE A 434 -24.64 5.95 -10.91
N ALA A 435 -23.90 6.82 -11.59
CA ALA A 435 -22.75 7.52 -11.03
C ALA A 435 -23.16 8.51 -9.94
N GLN A 436 -22.44 8.51 -8.82
CA GLN A 436 -22.65 9.40 -7.66
C GLN A 436 -21.44 10.30 -7.36
N GLY A 437 -20.45 10.31 -8.26
CA GLY A 437 -19.19 11.04 -8.08
C GLY A 437 -18.21 10.35 -7.13
N GLN A 438 -17.14 11.06 -6.78
CA GLN A 438 -16.09 10.54 -5.91
C GLN A 438 -16.46 10.64 -4.42
N LEU A 439 -16.01 9.68 -3.63
CA LEU A 439 -16.08 9.72 -2.17
C LEU A 439 -14.69 10.04 -1.61
N PRO A 440 -14.53 11.09 -0.79
CA PRO A 440 -13.34 11.27 0.01
C PRO A 440 -13.13 10.08 0.95
N HIS A 441 -11.87 9.69 1.19
CA HIS A 441 -11.53 8.70 2.22
C HIS A 441 -11.89 9.24 3.61
N GLY A 442 -12.28 8.36 4.54
CA GLY A 442 -12.80 8.73 5.87
C GLY A 442 -14.33 8.70 5.94
N GLU A 443 -14.94 9.68 6.60
CA GLU A 443 -16.35 9.63 7.02
C GLU A 443 -17.35 9.44 5.87
N ALA A 444 -17.13 10.10 4.72
CA ALA A 444 -18.00 9.94 3.56
C ALA A 444 -17.99 8.50 3.02
N LEU A 445 -16.80 7.90 2.92
CA LEU A 445 -16.63 6.52 2.49
C LEU A 445 -17.19 5.52 3.52
N ARG A 446 -16.89 5.72 4.81
CA ARG A 446 -17.44 4.92 5.92
C ARG A 446 -18.97 4.95 5.91
N ALA A 447 -19.56 6.13 5.74
CA ALA A 447 -21.01 6.30 5.68
C ALA A 447 -21.62 5.58 4.48
N ALA A 448 -21.00 5.68 3.30
CA ALA A 448 -21.44 4.93 2.12
C ALA A 448 -21.40 3.41 2.34
N TYR A 449 -20.38 2.89 3.03
CA TYR A 449 -20.31 1.48 3.41
C TYR A 449 -21.45 1.06 4.34
N GLN A 450 -21.73 1.83 5.39
CA GLN A 450 -22.75 1.49 6.37
C GLN A 450 -24.19 1.66 5.82
N CYS A 451 -24.41 2.61 4.92
CA CYS A 451 -25.77 2.99 4.48
C CYS A 451 -26.31 2.18 3.30
N SER A 452 -25.46 1.45 2.56
CA SER A 452 -25.91 0.50 1.55
C SER A 452 -26.41 -0.81 2.17
N ARG A 453 -27.46 -1.42 1.61
CA ARG A 453 -27.86 -2.79 2.02
C ARG A 453 -26.76 -3.79 1.68
N VAL A 454 -26.07 -3.61 0.56
CA VAL A 454 -24.91 -4.42 0.18
C VAL A 454 -23.89 -3.63 -0.64
N GLN A 455 -22.62 -3.89 -0.37
CA GLN A 455 -21.49 -3.41 -1.16
C GLN A 455 -20.97 -4.55 -2.01
N LEU A 456 -20.64 -4.24 -3.26
CA LEU A 456 -20.04 -5.20 -4.18
C LEU A 456 -18.54 -4.94 -4.31
N HIS A 457 -17.76 -6.02 -4.35
CA HIS A 457 -16.34 -5.96 -4.67
C HIS A 457 -15.98 -7.01 -5.72
N ALA A 458 -15.21 -6.61 -6.72
CA ALA A 458 -14.63 -7.51 -7.70
C ALA A 458 -13.19 -7.07 -8.00
N SER A 459 -12.24 -8.00 -7.87
CA SER A 459 -10.84 -7.76 -8.17
C SER A 459 -10.17 -9.10 -8.50
N SER A 460 -9.12 -9.04 -9.29
CA SER A 460 -8.18 -10.14 -9.50
C SER A 460 -7.41 -10.55 -8.24
N MET A 461 -7.37 -9.65 -7.24
CA MET A 461 -6.85 -9.93 -5.89
C MET A 461 -7.89 -10.60 -4.97
N GLY A 462 -9.12 -10.78 -5.46
CA GLY A 462 -10.18 -11.52 -4.77
C GLY A 462 -10.59 -10.92 -3.43
N CYS A 463 -10.77 -11.78 -2.42
CA CYS A 463 -11.34 -11.42 -1.13
C CYS A 463 -10.32 -10.80 -0.14
N GLY A 464 -9.04 -10.72 -0.51
CA GLY A 464 -7.97 -10.15 0.32
C GLY A 464 -7.82 -8.64 0.18
N HIS A 465 -8.72 -7.98 -0.55
CA HIS A 465 -8.60 -6.56 -0.88
C HIS A 465 -9.04 -5.65 0.30
N GLN A 466 -8.26 -4.59 0.55
CA GLN A 466 -8.47 -3.62 1.65
C GLN A 466 -9.93 -3.15 1.84
N ARG A 467 -10.60 -2.74 0.76
CA ARG A 467 -12.01 -2.29 0.78
C ARG A 467 -12.99 -3.25 1.46
N ILE A 468 -12.71 -4.54 1.47
CA ILE A 468 -13.56 -5.53 2.15
C ILE A 468 -13.50 -5.27 3.66
N GLY A 469 -12.29 -5.11 4.21
CA GLY A 469 -12.12 -4.79 5.62
C GLY A 469 -12.62 -3.39 5.98
N GLU A 470 -12.39 -2.36 5.14
CA GLU A 470 -12.93 -1.01 5.37
C GLU A 470 -14.47 -1.02 5.47
N CYS A 471 -15.13 -1.73 4.55
CA CYS A 471 -16.58 -1.86 4.53
C CYS A 471 -17.11 -2.53 5.80
N VAL A 472 -16.52 -3.66 6.17
CA VAL A 472 -17.02 -4.46 7.29
C VAL A 472 -16.73 -3.78 8.64
N LEU A 473 -15.56 -3.14 8.80
CA LEU A 473 -15.26 -2.32 9.99
C LEU A 473 -16.25 -1.16 10.15
N SER A 474 -16.76 -0.61 9.04
CA SER A 474 -17.80 0.43 9.04
C SER A 474 -19.20 -0.08 9.44
N GLY A 475 -19.36 -1.40 9.65
CA GLY A 475 -20.66 -2.04 9.87
C GLY A 475 -21.45 -2.30 8.57
N GLY A 476 -20.78 -2.24 7.41
CA GLY A 476 -21.36 -2.60 6.13
C GLY A 476 -21.35 -4.11 5.87
N LEU A 477 -22.07 -4.54 4.84
CA LEU A 477 -22.05 -5.90 4.31
C LEU A 477 -21.37 -5.90 2.93
N MET A 478 -20.40 -6.78 2.75
CA MET A 478 -19.68 -6.94 1.49
C MET A 478 -20.03 -8.28 0.83
N LEU A 479 -20.33 -8.25 -0.47
CA LEU A 479 -20.27 -9.42 -1.34
C LEU A 479 -19.06 -9.28 -2.26
N ALA A 480 -18.15 -10.27 -2.20
CA ALA A 480 -16.91 -10.24 -2.97
C ALA A 480 -16.87 -11.32 -4.06
N ARG A 481 -16.39 -10.95 -5.25
CA ARG A 481 -16.20 -11.90 -6.35
C ARG A 481 -15.00 -12.79 -6.06
N ARG A 482 -15.22 -14.11 -5.96
CA ARG A 482 -14.17 -15.11 -5.72
C ARG A 482 -13.69 -15.75 -7.01
N SER A 483 -12.48 -16.28 -7.00
CA SER A 483 -11.89 -17.09 -8.08
C SER A 483 -11.81 -18.58 -7.70
N TRP A 484 -11.69 -19.45 -8.70
CA TRP A 484 -11.41 -20.87 -8.50
C TRP A 484 -10.17 -21.08 -7.61
N ASP A 485 -9.11 -20.30 -7.86
CA ASP A 485 -7.84 -20.38 -7.14
C ASP A 485 -7.95 -20.04 -5.65
N GLU A 486 -8.89 -19.17 -5.25
CA GLU A 486 -9.12 -18.86 -3.84
C GLU A 486 -9.82 -20.01 -3.12
N CYS A 487 -10.85 -20.60 -3.74
CA CYS A 487 -11.54 -21.77 -3.20
C CYS A 487 -10.58 -22.97 -3.09
N TYR A 488 -9.75 -23.19 -4.12
CA TYR A 488 -8.74 -24.24 -4.11
C TYR A 488 -7.74 -24.05 -2.97
N ARG A 489 -7.20 -22.83 -2.81
CA ARG A 489 -6.22 -22.51 -1.75
C ARG A 489 -6.81 -22.71 -0.36
N GLU A 490 -8.02 -22.20 -0.11
CA GLU A 490 -8.68 -22.34 1.20
C GLU A 490 -8.87 -23.82 1.58
N ASN A 491 -9.36 -24.64 0.65
CA ASN A 491 -9.53 -26.08 0.88
C ASN A 491 -8.20 -26.79 1.15
N LEU A 492 -7.17 -26.46 0.36
CA LEU A 492 -5.82 -27.02 0.55
C LEU A 492 -5.28 -26.72 1.95
N PHE A 493 -5.44 -25.48 2.41
CA PHE A 493 -4.94 -25.07 3.73
C PHE A 493 -5.70 -25.70 4.89
N LYS A 494 -7.03 -25.86 4.78
CA LYS A 494 -7.81 -26.59 5.78
C LYS A 494 -7.38 -28.05 5.87
N MET A 495 -7.12 -28.69 4.73
CA MET A 495 -6.61 -30.06 4.69
C MET A 495 -5.21 -30.16 5.30
N GLN A 496 -4.32 -29.22 4.98
CA GLN A 496 -2.99 -29.17 5.56
C GLN A 496 -3.05 -29.02 7.09
N ALA A 497 -3.87 -28.10 7.61
CA ALA A 497 -4.05 -27.91 9.05
C ALA A 497 -4.59 -29.17 9.74
N PHE A 498 -5.48 -29.92 9.09
CA PHE A 498 -5.91 -31.23 9.57
C PHE A 498 -4.72 -32.20 9.67
N LEU A 499 -3.89 -32.32 8.63
CA LEU A 499 -2.74 -33.22 8.63
C LEU A 499 -1.65 -32.80 9.64
N GLU A 500 -1.43 -31.50 9.81
CA GLU A 500 -0.48 -30.93 10.79
C GLU A 500 -0.91 -31.16 12.24
N SER A 501 -2.20 -31.42 12.48
CA SER A 501 -2.68 -31.86 13.80
C SER A 501 -2.29 -33.29 14.16
N GLU A 502 -1.54 -33.96 13.27
CA GLU A 502 -1.07 -35.35 13.38
C GLU A 502 -2.19 -36.34 13.76
N PRO A 503 -3.30 -36.38 13.00
CA PRO A 503 -4.37 -37.33 13.27
C PRO A 503 -3.86 -38.76 13.03
N GLU A 504 -4.25 -39.68 13.92
CA GLU A 504 -4.02 -41.11 13.70
C GLU A 504 -4.77 -41.56 12.43
N PRO A 505 -4.09 -42.24 11.48
CA PRO A 505 -4.73 -42.70 10.26
C PRO A 505 -5.62 -43.92 10.52
N ASP A 506 -6.76 -43.99 9.83
CA ASP A 506 -7.68 -45.13 9.92
C ASP A 506 -7.14 -46.39 9.23
N ALA A 507 -6.38 -46.19 8.16
CA ALA A 507 -5.74 -47.25 7.41
C ALA A 507 -4.47 -46.74 6.72
N CYS A 508 -3.63 -47.66 6.26
CA CYS A 508 -2.51 -47.35 5.36
C CYS A 508 -2.63 -48.19 4.09
N LEU A 509 -2.52 -47.56 2.92
CA LEU A 509 -2.50 -48.30 1.65
C LEU A 509 -1.27 -49.21 1.59
N ILE A 510 -1.48 -50.50 1.29
CA ILE A 510 -0.48 -51.57 1.40
C ILE A 510 0.72 -51.34 0.45
N HIS A 511 0.49 -50.80 -0.74
CA HIS A 511 1.53 -50.67 -1.78
C HIS A 511 2.50 -49.51 -1.51
N ASP A 512 2.01 -48.39 -0.97
CA ASP A 512 2.76 -47.13 -0.84
C ASP A 512 2.83 -46.59 0.61
N ARG A 513 2.27 -47.31 1.60
CA ARG A 513 2.14 -46.89 3.01
C ARG A 513 1.47 -45.51 3.20
N ARG A 514 0.59 -45.09 2.28
CA ARG A 514 -0.11 -43.80 2.40
C ARG A 514 -1.15 -43.85 3.52
N PRO A 515 -1.14 -42.92 4.49
CA PRO A 515 -2.20 -42.83 5.47
C PRO A 515 -3.53 -42.45 4.81
N CYS A 516 -4.59 -43.12 5.23
CA CYS A 516 -5.96 -42.96 4.79
C CYS A 516 -6.80 -42.51 5.98
N PHE A 517 -7.65 -41.51 5.74
CA PHE A 517 -8.55 -40.92 6.74
C PHE A 517 -9.98 -40.99 6.21
N SER A 518 -10.81 -41.77 6.90
CA SER A 518 -12.23 -41.92 6.60
C SER A 518 -12.96 -40.67 7.07
N ILE A 519 -13.75 -40.06 6.19
CA ILE A 519 -14.43 -38.79 6.49
C ILE A 519 -15.30 -38.95 7.75
N GLY A 520 -15.98 -40.09 7.91
CA GLY A 520 -16.85 -40.38 9.04
C GLY A 520 -16.14 -40.44 10.42
N ASN A 521 -14.83 -40.70 10.46
CA ASN A 521 -14.09 -40.89 11.71
C ASN A 521 -13.47 -39.60 12.24
N HIS A 522 -13.32 -38.58 11.40
CA HIS A 522 -12.68 -37.32 11.77
C HIS A 522 -13.66 -36.15 11.68
N GLN A 523 -14.05 -35.59 12.83
CA GLN A 523 -14.97 -34.44 12.90
C GLN A 523 -14.49 -33.22 12.09
N GLN A 524 -13.18 -32.95 12.11
CA GLN A 524 -12.58 -31.87 11.33
C GLN A 524 -12.72 -32.14 9.82
N LEU A 525 -12.47 -33.36 9.35
CA LEU A 525 -12.69 -33.71 7.94
C LEU A 525 -14.16 -33.60 7.53
N ARG A 526 -15.10 -34.06 8.36
CA ARG A 526 -16.54 -33.85 8.10
C ARG A 526 -16.85 -32.37 7.90
N THR A 527 -16.36 -31.53 8.81
CA THR A 527 -16.57 -30.08 8.75
C THR A 527 -16.00 -29.49 7.47
N ILE A 528 -14.76 -29.84 7.10
CA ILE A 528 -14.11 -29.37 5.87
C ILE A 528 -14.90 -29.79 4.63
N ILE A 529 -15.38 -31.03 4.57
CA ILE A 529 -16.15 -31.56 3.44
C ILE A 529 -17.55 -30.94 3.37
N GLU A 530 -18.23 -30.74 4.49
CA GLU A 530 -19.53 -30.07 4.55
C GLU A 530 -19.44 -28.59 4.12
N GLU A 531 -18.42 -27.87 4.59
CA GLU A 531 -18.17 -26.48 4.17
C GLU A 531 -17.82 -26.41 2.69
N ARG A 532 -16.99 -27.34 2.21
CA ARG A 532 -16.63 -27.45 0.81
C ARG A 532 -17.83 -27.74 -0.09
N ALA A 533 -18.77 -28.58 0.36
CA ALA A 533 -19.98 -28.90 -0.40
C ALA A 533 -20.89 -27.67 -0.62
N ARG A 534 -20.72 -26.61 0.19
CA ARG A 534 -21.44 -25.35 0.04
C ARG A 534 -20.81 -24.44 -1.01
N ILE A 535 -19.50 -24.52 -1.21
CA ILE A 535 -18.78 -23.76 -2.23
C ILE A 535 -18.86 -24.51 -3.56
N PRO A 536 -19.53 -23.99 -4.59
CA PRO A 536 -19.61 -24.68 -5.87
C PRO A 536 -18.22 -24.85 -6.49
N ARG A 537 -17.79 -26.12 -6.53
CA ARG A 537 -16.79 -26.70 -7.44
C ARG A 537 -15.41 -26.01 -7.42
N PRO A 538 -14.52 -26.53 -6.57
CA PRO A 538 -13.39 -27.20 -7.22
C PRO A 538 -13.26 -28.63 -6.71
N ILE A 539 -13.19 -29.58 -7.65
CA ILE A 539 -12.52 -30.86 -7.44
C ILE A 539 -11.06 -30.50 -7.11
N VAL A 540 -10.68 -30.61 -5.85
CA VAL A 540 -9.31 -30.38 -5.39
C VAL A 540 -8.61 -31.72 -5.58
N GLY A 541 -7.37 -31.76 -6.09
CA GLY A 541 -6.65 -32.99 -6.46
C GLY A 541 -6.41 -34.04 -5.36
N TRP A 542 -7.01 -33.86 -4.19
CA TRP A 542 -7.14 -34.81 -3.08
C TRP A 542 -8.39 -35.70 -3.22
N ASP A 543 -9.30 -35.35 -4.13
CA ASP A 543 -10.40 -36.19 -4.59
C ASP A 543 -9.86 -37.26 -5.52
N HIS A 544 -9.21 -38.28 -4.96
CA HIS A 544 -9.25 -39.55 -5.65
C HIS A 544 -10.67 -40.10 -5.44
N GLU A 545 -11.62 -39.71 -6.31
CA GLU A 545 -12.93 -40.36 -6.52
C GLU A 545 -12.79 -41.84 -6.98
N GLN A 546 -11.72 -42.53 -6.57
CA GLN A 546 -11.49 -43.92 -6.93
C GLN A 546 -11.84 -44.89 -5.80
N PHE A 547 -12.03 -44.45 -4.55
CA PHE A 547 -12.35 -45.39 -3.45
C PHE A 547 -13.21 -44.77 -2.34
N ASP A 548 -14.11 -45.61 -1.81
CA ASP A 548 -15.18 -45.34 -0.84
C ASP A 548 -14.77 -44.46 0.36
N ASP A 549 -15.52 -43.38 0.60
CA ASP A 549 -15.64 -42.59 1.86
C ASP A 549 -14.35 -42.08 2.56
N GLY A 550 -13.18 -42.12 1.92
CA GLY A 550 -11.89 -41.77 2.51
C GLY A 550 -11.05 -40.75 1.72
N ILE A 551 -10.18 -40.03 2.42
CA ILE A 551 -9.17 -39.11 1.87
C ILE A 551 -7.79 -39.75 2.03
N TYR A 552 -6.99 -39.75 0.96
CA TYR A 552 -5.61 -40.24 0.98
C TYR A 552 -4.64 -39.06 1.09
N ALA A 553 -3.78 -39.09 2.11
CA ALA A 553 -2.66 -38.15 2.15
C ALA A 553 -1.61 -38.53 1.08
N PRO A 554 -0.92 -37.56 0.44
CA PRO A 554 0.09 -37.82 -0.55
C PRO A 554 1.30 -38.43 0.19
N ILE A 555 2.03 -39.33 -0.46
CA ILE A 555 3.26 -39.96 0.06
C ILE A 555 4.24 -38.91 0.59
N ASP A 556 4.19 -37.72 -0.03
CA ASP A 556 5.15 -36.66 0.11
C ASP A 556 4.62 -35.48 0.95
N ALA A 557 3.59 -35.68 1.79
CA ALA A 557 3.10 -34.62 2.68
C ALA A 557 4.22 -34.01 3.54
N GLN A 558 5.31 -34.76 3.79
CA GLN A 558 6.52 -34.29 4.46
C GLN A 558 7.67 -33.88 3.50
N SER A 559 7.67 -34.31 2.24
CA SER A 559 8.82 -34.21 1.30
C SER A 559 8.58 -33.39 0.04
N GLN A 560 7.34 -33.01 -0.28
CA GLN A 560 7.16 -31.87 -1.17
C GLN A 560 7.80 -30.67 -0.47
N PRO A 561 8.51 -29.78 -1.18
CA PRO A 561 8.79 -28.45 -0.67
C PRO A 561 7.43 -27.76 -0.51
N GLN A 562 6.75 -28.13 0.57
CA GLN A 562 5.54 -27.56 1.07
C GLN A 562 5.77 -26.07 1.06
N PHE A 563 4.77 -25.34 0.60
CA PHE A 563 4.69 -23.90 0.79
C PHE A 563 4.96 -23.64 2.28
N ARG A 564 6.22 -23.36 2.64
CA ARG A 564 6.58 -22.99 4.00
C ARG A 564 5.73 -21.78 4.32
N THR A 565 4.78 -22.01 5.21
CA THR A 565 3.70 -21.12 5.64
C THR A 565 4.25 -19.84 6.26
N ASP A 566 5.54 -19.84 6.60
CA ASP A 566 6.33 -18.77 7.18
C ASP A 566 6.58 -17.57 6.24
N THR A 567 6.16 -17.65 4.97
CA THR A 567 6.56 -16.67 3.95
C THR A 567 5.45 -15.67 3.56
N LEU A 568 4.32 -16.06 2.96
CA LEU A 568 3.32 -15.07 2.46
C LEU A 568 2.31 -14.61 3.54
N PRO A 569 1.74 -13.39 3.47
CA PRO A 569 0.77 -12.93 4.46
C PRO A 569 -0.50 -13.78 4.37
N VAL A 570 -1.14 -14.01 5.52
CA VAL A 570 -2.37 -14.81 5.65
C VAL A 570 -3.42 -14.38 4.63
N LEU A 571 -3.58 -13.09 4.32
CA LEU A 571 -4.56 -12.64 3.30
C LEU A 571 -4.19 -12.93 1.85
N ASN A 572 -2.91 -12.91 1.48
CA ASN A 572 -2.50 -13.25 0.11
C ASN A 572 -2.57 -14.77 -0.11
N GLN A 573 -2.46 -15.54 0.98
CA GLN A 573 -2.58 -17.00 0.95
C GLN A 573 -4.03 -17.47 1.09
N ARG A 574 -4.78 -16.86 2.02
CA ARG A 574 -6.09 -17.29 2.55
C ARG A 574 -7.07 -16.11 2.63
N PRO A 575 -7.36 -15.44 1.50
CA PRO A 575 -8.21 -14.24 1.49
C PRO A 575 -9.64 -14.51 2.01
N LEU A 576 -10.14 -15.74 1.86
CA LEU A 576 -11.46 -16.13 2.34
C LEU A 576 -11.54 -16.20 3.87
N GLN A 577 -10.43 -16.32 4.60
CA GLN A 577 -10.44 -16.38 6.06
C GLN A 577 -10.91 -15.08 6.72
N LEU A 578 -10.84 -13.96 6.00
CA LEU A 578 -11.44 -12.71 6.45
C LEU A 578 -12.94 -12.81 6.66
N LEU A 579 -13.62 -13.57 5.81
CA LEU A 579 -15.07 -13.63 5.75
C LEU A 579 -15.57 -14.67 6.75
N ASP A 580 -16.57 -14.32 7.58
CA ASP A 580 -17.08 -15.27 8.57
C ASP A 580 -17.66 -16.54 7.94
N ASP A 581 -18.31 -16.34 6.79
CA ASP A 581 -19.01 -17.34 6.00
C ASP A 581 -18.74 -17.03 4.52
N PRO A 582 -17.62 -17.55 3.98
CA PRO A 582 -17.22 -17.30 2.62
C PRO A 582 -18.30 -17.66 1.61
N ASP A 583 -19.07 -18.73 1.83
CA ASP A 583 -20.13 -19.16 0.93
C ASP A 583 -21.22 -18.08 0.81
N ALA A 584 -21.68 -17.56 1.94
CA ALA A 584 -22.73 -16.54 1.96
C ALA A 584 -22.26 -15.13 1.55
N LEU A 585 -20.95 -14.86 1.58
CA LEU A 585 -20.37 -13.53 1.37
C LEU A 585 -19.59 -13.38 0.06
N THR A 586 -19.58 -14.42 -0.77
CA THR A 586 -18.90 -14.38 -2.06
C THR A 586 -19.77 -14.92 -3.18
N PHE A 587 -19.43 -14.53 -4.39
CA PHE A 587 -20.10 -14.96 -5.61
C PHE A 587 -19.10 -15.13 -6.74
N SER A 588 -19.47 -15.92 -7.73
CA SER A 588 -18.68 -16.14 -8.94
C SER A 588 -19.51 -15.97 -10.21
N THR A 589 -20.80 -16.30 -10.14
CA THR A 589 -21.80 -16.14 -11.21
C THR A 589 -22.75 -14.97 -10.96
N GLN A 590 -23.53 -14.63 -11.99
CA GLN A 590 -24.67 -13.72 -11.88
C GLN A 590 -25.77 -14.25 -10.96
N ASP A 591 -26.11 -15.54 -11.02
CA ASP A 591 -27.16 -16.15 -10.18
C ASP A 591 -26.81 -16.13 -8.69
N GLU A 592 -25.53 -16.39 -8.36
CA GLU A 592 -25.02 -16.26 -7.00
C GLU A 592 -25.07 -14.81 -6.52
N LEU A 593 -24.66 -13.87 -7.37
CA LEU A 593 -24.73 -12.44 -7.07
C LEU A 593 -26.18 -12.00 -6.81
N GLU A 594 -27.13 -12.41 -7.65
CA GLU A 594 -28.54 -12.11 -7.46
C GLU A 594 -29.06 -12.67 -6.14
N THR A 595 -28.77 -13.94 -5.86
CA THR A 595 -29.16 -14.59 -4.61
C THR A 595 -28.63 -13.83 -3.39
N GLY A 596 -27.34 -13.45 -3.42
CA GLY A 596 -26.69 -12.68 -2.36
C GLY A 596 -27.31 -11.29 -2.18
N ILE A 597 -27.52 -10.54 -3.27
CA ILE A 597 -28.13 -9.21 -3.24
C ILE A 597 -29.55 -9.28 -2.68
N LEU A 598 -30.39 -10.19 -3.19
CA LEU A 598 -31.78 -10.29 -2.75
C LEU A 598 -31.90 -10.70 -1.28
N ARG A 599 -31.03 -11.60 -0.83
CA ARG A 599 -30.94 -11.93 0.61
C ARG A 599 -30.52 -10.72 1.42
N ALA A 600 -29.50 -10.00 0.98
CA ALA A 600 -29.05 -8.78 1.64
C ALA A 600 -30.17 -7.76 1.73
N VAL A 601 -30.94 -7.51 0.68
CA VAL A 601 -32.05 -6.54 0.73
C VAL A 601 -33.17 -6.97 1.68
N ARG A 602 -33.51 -8.26 1.73
CA ARG A 602 -34.68 -8.78 2.45
C ARG A 602 -34.45 -9.08 3.93
N ASP A 603 -33.23 -9.40 4.35
CA ASP A 603 -32.95 -9.94 5.68
C ASP A 603 -31.95 -9.07 6.47
N ASP A 604 -32.49 -8.11 7.22
CA ASP A 604 -31.71 -7.19 8.08
C ASP A 604 -30.93 -7.92 9.17
N ALA A 605 -31.51 -8.98 9.75
CA ALA A 605 -30.88 -9.75 10.82
C ALA A 605 -29.68 -10.54 10.29
N TRP A 606 -29.82 -11.16 9.12
CA TRP A 606 -28.71 -11.83 8.46
C TRP A 606 -27.58 -10.86 8.11
N ARG A 607 -27.88 -9.68 7.53
CA ARG A 607 -26.86 -8.67 7.23
C ARG A 607 -26.07 -8.26 8.48
N ALA A 608 -26.79 -7.93 9.56
CA ALA A 608 -26.18 -7.53 10.81
C ALA A 608 -25.28 -8.64 11.39
N ALA A 609 -25.77 -9.89 11.38
CA ALA A 609 -25.01 -11.04 11.87
C ALA A 609 -23.73 -11.29 11.07
N ARG A 610 -23.80 -11.24 9.73
CA ARG A 610 -22.61 -11.43 8.87
C ARG A 610 -21.61 -10.27 8.97
N SER A 611 -22.10 -9.03 9.05
CA SER A 611 -21.23 -7.86 9.23
C SER A 611 -20.47 -7.96 10.55
N VAL A 612 -21.14 -8.30 11.64
CA VAL A 612 -20.50 -8.48 12.96
C VAL A 612 -19.49 -9.63 12.96
N GLY A 613 -19.85 -10.80 12.42
CA GLY A 613 -18.96 -11.96 12.39
C GLY A 613 -17.67 -11.69 11.61
N THR A 614 -17.81 -11.08 10.43
CA THR A 614 -16.68 -10.74 9.57
C THR A 614 -15.83 -9.62 10.19
N ARG A 615 -16.45 -8.65 10.89
CA ARG A 615 -15.74 -7.55 11.56
C ARG A 615 -14.79 -8.03 12.64
N THR A 616 -15.18 -9.03 13.44
CA THR A 616 -14.28 -9.62 14.44
C THR A 616 -13.01 -10.16 13.79
N ARG A 617 -13.15 -10.96 12.72
CA ARG A 617 -12.00 -11.52 11.99
C ARG A 617 -11.13 -10.44 11.34
N VAL A 618 -11.74 -9.43 10.73
CA VAL A 618 -11.02 -8.29 10.14
C VAL A 618 -10.23 -7.52 11.21
N THR A 619 -10.83 -7.31 12.38
CA THR A 619 -10.16 -6.63 13.50
C THR A 619 -8.92 -7.41 13.95
N ASP A 620 -9.04 -8.73 14.07
CA ASP A 620 -7.94 -9.58 14.57
C ASP A 620 -6.82 -9.79 13.54
N ILE A 621 -7.13 -9.76 12.24
CA ILE A 621 -6.18 -10.16 11.18
C ILE A 621 -5.54 -8.95 10.49
N VAL A 622 -6.26 -7.83 10.34
CA VAL A 622 -5.85 -6.75 9.42
C VAL A 622 -5.99 -5.33 9.98
N SER A 623 -6.35 -5.18 11.25
CA SER A 623 -6.46 -3.85 11.85
C SER A 623 -5.10 -3.15 11.96
N MET A 624 -5.14 -1.82 11.99
CA MET A 624 -3.97 -1.01 12.36
C MET A 624 -3.51 -1.32 13.78
N ASP A 625 -4.44 -1.57 14.70
CA ASP A 625 -4.19 -1.96 16.08
C ASP A 625 -3.29 -3.19 16.16
N ARG A 626 -3.69 -4.28 15.49
CA ARG A 626 -2.90 -5.52 15.47
C ARG A 626 -1.57 -5.33 14.76
N PHE A 627 -1.52 -4.52 13.69
CA PHE A 627 -0.26 -4.23 13.01
C PHE A 627 0.74 -3.51 13.92
N ALA A 628 0.28 -2.50 14.66
CA ALA A 628 1.09 -1.77 15.62
C ALA A 628 1.60 -2.70 16.74
N GLU A 629 0.71 -3.50 17.34
CA GLU A 629 1.09 -4.50 18.36
C GLU A 629 2.13 -5.48 17.85
N SER A 630 1.89 -6.13 16.70
CA SER A 630 2.81 -7.11 16.13
C SER A 630 4.16 -6.50 15.76
N MET A 631 4.21 -5.21 15.42
CA MET A 631 5.46 -4.52 15.15
C MET A 631 6.26 -4.26 16.43
N ILE A 632 5.61 -3.86 17.52
CA ILE A 632 6.26 -3.68 18.82
C ILE A 632 6.69 -5.04 19.39
N GLU A 633 5.85 -6.07 19.29
CA GLU A 633 6.18 -7.47 19.62
C GLU A 633 7.44 -7.92 18.87
N LEU A 634 7.50 -7.72 17.55
CA LEU A 634 8.69 -8.03 16.73
C LEU A 634 9.94 -7.34 17.28
N LEU A 635 9.88 -6.04 17.54
CA LEU A 635 11.04 -5.30 18.02
C LEU A 635 11.47 -5.79 19.41
N CYS A 636 10.52 -6.03 20.31
CA CYS A 636 10.80 -6.55 21.66
C CYS A 636 11.44 -7.93 21.59
N ASP A 637 10.86 -8.86 20.82
CA ASP A 637 11.33 -10.24 20.72
C ASP A 637 12.73 -10.35 20.07
N ARG A 638 13.04 -9.42 19.15
CA ARG A 638 14.31 -9.46 18.40
C ARG A 638 15.43 -8.69 19.04
N LEU A 639 15.12 -7.63 19.78
CA LEU A 639 16.12 -6.83 20.48
C LEU A 639 16.32 -7.29 21.92
N THR A 640 15.39 -8.07 22.50
CA THR A 640 15.59 -8.76 23.78
C THR A 640 16.16 -10.16 23.54
N PRO A 641 17.31 -10.53 24.13
CA PRO A 641 17.80 -11.91 24.03
C PRO A 641 16.85 -12.85 24.79
N GLU A 642 16.65 -14.05 24.25
CA GLU A 642 15.99 -15.15 24.98
C GLU A 642 16.68 -15.30 26.35
N LYS A 643 15.95 -15.08 27.45
CA LYS A 643 16.37 -15.62 28.74
C LYS A 643 16.48 -17.13 28.53
N PRO A 644 17.66 -17.76 28.70
CA PRO A 644 17.73 -19.21 28.65
C PRO A 644 16.70 -19.73 29.63
N ALA A 645 15.78 -20.58 29.15
CA ALA A 645 14.81 -21.26 29.97
C ALA A 645 15.57 -21.82 31.18
N ALA A 646 15.25 -21.31 32.38
CA ALA A 646 15.80 -21.83 33.60
C ALA A 646 15.58 -23.34 33.58
N LEU A 647 16.68 -24.09 33.48
CA LEU A 647 16.71 -25.54 33.58
C LEU A 647 15.76 -25.95 34.71
N ALA A 648 14.62 -26.51 34.30
CA ALA A 648 13.64 -27.03 35.22
C ALA A 648 14.33 -28.10 36.08
N GLY A 649 14.49 -27.79 37.36
CA GLY A 649 14.56 -28.75 38.46
C GLY A 649 15.63 -29.83 38.34
N ALA A 650 16.86 -29.49 38.69
CA ALA A 650 17.66 -30.44 39.47
C ALA A 650 17.07 -30.53 40.88
N THR A 651 16.25 -31.54 41.15
CA THR A 651 16.10 -32.13 42.50
C THR A 651 15.43 -33.51 42.43
N THR A 652 16.21 -34.50 42.87
CA THR A 652 15.92 -35.89 43.30
C THR A 652 15.43 -36.91 42.28
#